data_AF-G0NN82-F1
#
_entry.id   AF-G0NN82-F1
#
_cell.length_a   1.000
_cell.length_b   1.000
_cell.length_c   1.000
_cell.angle_alpha   90.00
_cell.angle_beta   90.00
_cell.angle_gamma   90.00
#
_symmetry.space_group_name_H-M   'P 1'
#
loop_
_entity.id
_entity.type
_entity.pdbx_description
1 polymer ?
#
loop_
_entity_poly.entity_id
_entity_poly.type
_entity_poly.pdbx_seq_one_letter_code
_entity_poly.pdbx_strand_id
1 'polypeptide(L)'
;MTTISLLTPPMDESEPLQHEIKYEYNSQFRVLPPFSGYEQERLRSLGFHDFEEFYNRHPNDPNYNVHVRQFFAKSKKYLEQYISDMKRLYKKHKFKTMERRIFFARARICQVVLMAMDWTGALELYQELLAEDPEKFSKSPDLYWGLGMVYLHFKQWRPAIEAFNRLLYCHPNGRITVEVRIRLAMCYQEIQDYERALRLYYLCLHDVDESKFMNKSVLKYNIAACNENFGELETADVSYRKLIVDFESYEKFHTHGNVNDEMKDQLRVLTAAANRQIGWIYYRKAYKDEKNRMELLKKAQERLMKAIEINPADGKNYYYLGRVYGGQANGNDHMSTMLAGILPGGTRNPLGLGQLSESAHDAFLNFRLSIDKQEQNENCWCSIGALYQKQNQPMDALQAFICAIELNPRLTAAWVDLGELYEKNCQYQDALECFKSAMKNYPVAPIPIKARVTFLEKELNVTNRPTKPANHMISDTFNMVIPSLKEAYEQPIPLELRNRQNSTYEEGLAHYDNAFYHVWFNNRIMSGCFETDWVRPDPKPMEDLEVRVMEMMRANEPLLVKAERQVYECLITSSLVYQNNILEFCVPEACLEMPRVSEEMIQRLAVEGHLIDNPRCYEYDFLPKCFIQPLPASFSLLSKLYVPIDITSEELMAMLHKKATNPTYNPVFEEFAHLPKAPELPLKPIATEEEVKAALEKNERHPLIMKTPILTVDNRKEAQSLELQRYLDNSTISCIRGLTSCLRLDLSLFSTKAVAEIDPNQEIRVLTQYHIPAETNCDHAGQPTWDCINHKSSTTVIKYAQYQIDTFRHTLKRESEKVKRSGGRGPSPKRMKLMASAQNKIAPTPPKDLKYLKFGTRVNLADDVKWGKQISELSKLPAFCRLIAGSNMLSHLGHQVQGMNTVSLDMKVPGARITAHQENNNVAAVNINVGPGDCEWFAVPYEYSGKIEEMCKKKQIDFLKGSYWPVMTDLLDAGIPVHRFTQKAGDMVYVPGGTLFWVQSTGWCNNISWNVAPMNNHQLTISLRSYEYNRLRSYKSLVPMQMLCWQLAKNVKFTNPMIYNTCRGVLIRSLSYIQMMTDWLNSLKKSIKVHPKTAGEPAHFCMSCLAEVFSIMLVKEVGSSFSVFCAYCARQQNMEEFIALQQIPTADLVKIYDNMKYISPATLNNQKQSFTA
;
A
#
# COMPACT_ATOMS: atom_id res chain seq x y z
N MET A 1 3.53 39.20 11.93
CA MET A 1 2.18 39.72 12.19
C MET A 1 1.17 39.22 11.17
N THR A 2 1.40 39.39 9.85
CA THR A 2 0.45 39.05 8.77
C THR A 2 -0.06 37.60 8.75
N THR A 3 0.72 36.62 9.20
CA THR A 3 0.34 35.20 9.14
C THR A 3 -0.54 34.74 10.32
N ILE A 4 -0.24 35.23 11.53
CA ILE A 4 -0.97 34.87 12.75
C ILE A 4 -2.33 35.57 12.77
N SER A 5 -2.39 36.81 12.28
CA SER A 5 -3.65 37.56 12.14
C SER A 5 -4.66 36.93 11.16
N LEU A 6 -4.22 36.02 10.29
CA LEU A 6 -5.09 35.27 9.37
C LEU A 6 -5.68 34.01 10.01
N LEU A 7 -5.03 33.48 11.05
CA LEU A 7 -5.43 32.27 11.74
C LEU A 7 -6.34 32.53 12.94
N THR A 8 -6.33 33.75 13.48
CA THR A 8 -7.21 34.16 14.59
C THR A 8 -8.05 35.34 14.13
N PRO A 9 -9.39 35.31 14.25
CA PRO A 9 -10.23 36.42 13.81
C PRO A 9 -9.83 37.72 14.53
N PRO A 10 -9.81 38.88 13.84
CA PRO A 10 -9.50 40.15 14.46
C PRO A 10 -10.73 40.63 15.23
N MET A 11 -10.86 40.31 16.52
CA MET A 11 -12.07 40.66 17.28
C MET A 11 -11.77 41.01 18.75
N ASP A 12 -11.13 42.16 18.95
CA ASP A 12 -11.54 43.19 19.90
C ASP A 12 -10.90 44.50 19.40
N GLU A 13 -11.66 45.59 19.29
CA GLU A 13 -11.16 46.93 18.93
C GLU A 13 -10.14 47.50 19.94
N SER A 14 -9.80 46.76 20.99
CA SER A 14 -8.74 47.13 21.91
C SER A 14 -7.37 46.94 21.24
N GLU A 15 -6.62 48.03 21.12
CA GLU A 15 -5.22 48.02 20.67
C GLU A 15 -4.42 46.92 21.40
N PRO A 16 -3.54 46.17 20.70
CA PRO A 16 -2.63 45.25 21.35
C PRO A 16 -1.84 46.02 22.42
N LEU A 17 -1.77 45.47 23.64
CA LEU A 17 -1.02 46.07 24.75
C LEU A 17 0.41 46.35 24.28
N GLN A 18 0.98 47.54 24.56
CA GLN A 18 2.30 47.97 24.05
C GLN A 18 3.44 46.94 24.29
N HIS A 19 3.32 46.06 25.30
CA HIS A 19 4.26 44.97 25.53
C HIS A 19 4.18 43.80 24.54
N GLU A 20 3.06 43.62 23.83
CA GLU A 20 2.87 42.63 22.76
C GLU A 20 3.58 43.02 21.45
N ILE A 21 3.94 44.30 21.27
CA ILE A 21 4.65 44.81 20.08
C ILE A 21 6.16 44.48 20.12
N LYS A 22 6.67 43.98 21.26
CA LYS A 22 8.09 43.59 21.37
C LYS A 22 8.42 42.46 20.39
N TYR A 23 9.35 42.76 19.48
CA TYR A 23 9.87 41.87 18.43
C TYR A 23 10.30 40.47 18.90
N GLU A 24 10.61 40.30 20.19
CA GLU A 24 11.07 39.03 20.77
C GLU A 24 10.05 37.89 20.64
N TYR A 25 8.74 38.14 20.75
CA TYR A 25 7.72 37.08 20.64
C TYR A 25 7.55 36.55 19.22
N ASN A 26 7.82 37.37 18.20
CA ASN A 26 7.71 36.98 16.79
C ASN A 26 8.85 36.04 16.34
N SER A 27 9.96 35.98 17.07
CA SER A 27 11.11 35.13 16.72
C SER A 27 10.77 33.62 16.80
N GLN A 28 9.88 33.23 17.71
CA GLN A 28 9.53 31.81 17.93
C GLN A 28 8.67 31.23 16.80
N PHE A 29 7.83 32.04 16.17
CA PHE A 29 7.03 31.63 15.01
C PHE A 29 7.83 31.52 13.71
N ARG A 30 9.06 32.07 13.65
CA ARG A 30 9.97 31.91 12.49
C ARG A 30 10.55 30.50 12.37
N VAL A 31 10.46 29.69 13.43
CA VAL A 31 10.93 28.28 13.43
C VAL A 31 9.97 27.39 12.62
N LEU A 32 8.72 27.82 12.41
CA LEU A 32 7.76 27.11 11.56
C LEU A 32 7.83 27.62 10.12
N PRO A 33 7.65 26.74 9.10
CA PRO A 33 7.71 27.15 7.70
C PRO A 33 6.62 28.20 7.38
N PRO A 34 6.94 29.38 6.84
CA PRO A 34 5.94 30.41 6.59
C PRO A 34 4.89 29.94 5.57
N PHE A 35 3.66 30.47 5.67
CA PHE A 35 2.64 30.20 4.66
C PHE A 35 2.96 30.93 3.36
N SER A 36 2.85 30.23 2.23
CA SER A 36 2.97 30.83 0.89
C SER A 36 1.84 31.82 0.62
N GLY A 37 1.99 32.70 -0.38
CA GLY A 37 0.93 33.65 -0.76
C GLY A 37 -0.41 32.94 -1.06
N TYR A 38 -0.33 31.80 -1.75
CA TYR A 38 -1.47 30.94 -2.04
C TYR A 38 -2.09 30.32 -0.77
N GLU A 39 -1.27 29.83 0.16
CA GLU A 39 -1.78 29.28 1.43
C GLU A 39 -2.42 30.37 2.31
N GLN A 40 -1.90 31.60 2.27
CA GLN A 40 -2.49 32.73 2.97
C GLN A 40 -3.86 33.10 2.40
N GLU A 41 -4.02 33.08 1.08
CA GLU A 41 -5.30 33.30 0.42
C GLU A 41 -6.30 32.16 0.71
N ARG A 42 -5.84 30.90 0.73
CA ARG A 42 -6.63 29.74 1.16
C ARG A 42 -7.09 29.84 2.61
N LEU A 43 -6.26 30.36 3.51
CA LEU A 43 -6.63 30.59 4.91
C LEU A 43 -7.68 31.70 5.05
N ARG A 44 -7.61 32.75 4.19
CA ARG A 44 -8.58 33.85 4.16
C ARG A 44 -9.95 33.40 3.67
N SER A 45 -9.97 32.53 2.67
CA SER A 45 -11.22 32.00 2.09
C SER A 45 -11.78 30.79 2.86
N LEU A 46 -11.13 30.33 3.93
CA LEU A 46 -11.58 29.18 4.73
C LEU A 46 -12.79 29.55 5.61
N GLY A 47 -13.98 29.44 5.03
CA GLY A 47 -15.28 29.52 5.71
C GLY A 47 -15.74 28.17 6.26
N PHE A 48 -16.71 28.21 7.18
CA PHE A 48 -17.34 26.99 7.72
C PHE A 48 -18.28 26.31 6.72
N HIS A 49 -18.74 27.05 5.70
CA HIS A 49 -19.72 26.57 4.71
C HIS A 49 -19.07 25.97 3.45
N ASP A 50 -17.74 26.02 3.36
CA ASP A 50 -16.98 25.65 2.16
C ASP A 50 -16.40 24.23 2.26
N PHE A 51 -16.96 23.37 3.13
CA PHE A 51 -16.48 22.00 3.34
C PHE A 51 -16.43 21.20 2.02
N GLU A 52 -17.37 21.43 1.11
CA GLU A 52 -17.39 20.82 -0.22
C GLU A 52 -16.62 21.66 -1.25
N GLU A 53 -16.67 23.00 -1.18
CA GLU A 53 -16.02 23.90 -2.16
C GLU A 53 -14.48 23.91 -2.05
N PHE A 54 -13.94 23.70 -0.85
CA PHE A 54 -12.50 23.71 -0.59
C PHE A 54 -11.74 22.58 -1.33
N TYR A 55 -12.41 21.45 -1.57
CA TYR A 55 -11.81 20.25 -2.17
C TYR A 55 -12.01 20.14 -3.69
N ASN A 56 -12.93 20.92 -4.27
CA ASN A 56 -13.35 20.74 -5.68
C ASN A 56 -12.55 21.56 -6.70
N ARG A 57 -11.63 22.45 -6.28
CA ARG A 57 -11.02 23.43 -7.21
C ARG A 57 -9.92 22.88 -8.12
N HIS A 58 -9.30 21.73 -7.85
CA HIS A 58 -8.24 21.15 -8.72
C HIS A 58 -8.21 19.61 -8.73
N PRO A 59 -9.18 18.95 -9.39
CA PRO A 59 -9.27 17.49 -9.45
C PRO A 59 -8.16 16.80 -10.27
N ASN A 60 -7.37 17.56 -11.04
CA ASN A 60 -6.39 17.02 -11.99
C ASN A 60 -4.94 16.95 -11.46
N ASP A 61 -4.67 17.40 -10.23
CA ASP A 61 -3.35 17.27 -9.61
C ASP A 61 -3.33 16.02 -8.69
N PRO A 62 -2.57 14.96 -9.04
CA PRO A 62 -2.48 13.74 -8.23
C PRO A 62 -1.87 13.97 -6.83
N ASN A 63 -1.20 15.11 -6.59
CA ASN A 63 -0.66 15.49 -5.28
C ASN A 63 -1.55 16.46 -4.50
N TYR A 64 -2.72 16.87 -5.05
CA TYR A 64 -3.61 17.85 -4.42
C TYR A 64 -4.00 17.49 -2.99
N ASN A 65 -4.38 16.23 -2.75
CA ASN A 65 -4.75 15.73 -1.42
C ASN A 65 -3.58 15.73 -0.43
N VAL A 66 -2.35 15.55 -0.91
CA VAL A 66 -1.14 15.61 -0.06
C VAL A 66 -0.86 17.04 0.35
N HIS A 67 -0.96 17.99 -0.59
CA HIS A 67 -0.78 19.41 -0.31
C HIS A 67 -1.85 19.96 0.63
N VAL A 68 -3.10 19.53 0.48
CA VAL A 68 -4.21 19.90 1.38
C VAL A 68 -4.01 19.35 2.80
N ARG A 69 -3.57 18.09 2.95
CA ARG A 69 -3.25 17.51 4.27
C ARG A 69 -2.07 18.21 4.94
N GLN A 70 -1.03 18.52 4.19
CA GLN A 70 0.12 19.28 4.68
C GLN A 70 -0.28 20.69 5.12
N PHE A 71 -1.14 21.36 4.36
CA PHE A 71 -1.68 22.67 4.68
C PHE A 71 -2.46 22.69 6.02
N PHE A 72 -3.36 21.73 6.25
CA PHE A 72 -4.10 21.65 7.51
C PHE A 72 -3.22 21.24 8.70
N ALA A 73 -2.27 20.33 8.51
CA ALA A 73 -1.30 19.96 9.54
C ALA A 73 -0.42 21.16 9.95
N LYS A 74 0.02 21.95 8.97
CA LYS A 74 0.76 23.19 9.19
C LYS A 74 -0.10 24.21 9.95
N SER A 75 -1.35 24.41 9.54
CA SER A 75 -2.31 25.31 10.20
C SER A 75 -2.60 24.94 11.65
N LYS A 76 -2.80 23.66 11.94
CA LYS A 76 -2.97 23.13 13.30
C LYS A 76 -1.75 23.47 14.17
N LYS A 77 -0.53 23.20 13.69
CA LYS A 77 0.71 23.44 14.43
C LYS A 77 0.92 24.92 14.76
N TYR A 78 0.57 25.82 13.82
CA TYR A 78 0.64 27.26 14.06
C TYR A 78 -0.35 27.72 15.15
N LEU A 79 -1.57 27.19 15.16
CA LEU A 79 -2.58 27.52 16.17
C LEU A 79 -2.25 26.94 17.55
N GLU A 80 -1.71 25.72 17.63
CA GLU A 80 -1.26 25.10 18.88
C GLU A 80 -0.13 25.88 19.54
N GLN A 81 0.84 26.32 18.74
CA GLN A 81 1.93 27.18 19.22
C GLN A 81 1.38 28.52 19.72
N TYR A 82 0.47 29.15 18.97
CA TYR A 82 -0.20 30.38 19.39
C TYR A 82 -0.92 30.24 20.74
N ILE A 83 -1.67 29.15 20.93
CA ILE A 83 -2.36 28.89 22.21
C ILE A 83 -1.37 28.70 23.36
N SER A 84 -0.27 27.97 23.14
CA SER A 84 0.77 27.75 24.15
C SER A 84 1.36 29.07 24.64
N ASP A 85 1.66 29.97 23.69
CA ASP A 85 2.25 31.28 23.98
C ASP A 85 1.24 32.19 24.69
N MET A 86 -0.01 32.21 24.23
CA MET A 86 -1.09 32.96 24.89
C MET A 86 -1.38 32.46 26.31
N LYS A 87 -1.34 31.14 26.56
CA LYS A 87 -1.47 30.57 27.91
C LYS A 87 -0.33 31.00 28.82
N ARG A 88 0.91 31.08 28.29
CA ARG A 88 2.08 31.56 29.03
C ARG A 88 1.92 33.04 29.40
N LEU A 89 1.45 33.86 28.47
CA LEU A 89 1.17 35.28 28.70
C LEU A 89 0.01 35.49 29.69
N TYR A 90 -1.06 34.72 29.56
CA TYR A 90 -2.18 34.74 30.50
C TYR A 90 -1.73 34.35 31.92
N LYS A 91 -0.87 33.33 32.06
CA LYS A 91 -0.31 32.95 33.37
C LYS A 91 0.48 34.08 34.02
N LYS A 92 1.15 34.92 33.21
CA LYS A 92 1.98 36.04 33.69
C LYS A 92 1.16 37.30 34.00
N HIS A 93 0.14 37.60 33.21
CA HIS A 93 -0.56 38.90 33.26
C HIS A 93 -2.06 38.83 33.58
N LYS A 94 -2.69 37.65 33.49
CA LYS A 94 -4.10 37.37 33.86
C LYS A 94 -5.15 38.27 33.20
N PHE A 95 -4.92 38.72 31.97
CA PHE A 95 -5.90 39.53 31.23
C PHE A 95 -7.05 38.68 30.68
N LYS A 96 -8.31 39.08 30.93
CA LYS A 96 -9.52 38.41 30.40
C LYS A 96 -9.58 38.37 28.86
N THR A 97 -8.96 39.34 28.19
CA THR A 97 -8.85 39.39 26.72
C THR A 97 -8.02 38.23 26.16
N MET A 98 -6.98 37.77 26.88
CA MET A 98 -6.15 36.64 26.46
C MET A 98 -6.88 35.31 26.59
N GLU A 99 -7.72 35.16 27.61
CA GLU A 99 -8.60 33.98 27.81
C GLU A 99 -9.59 33.82 26.65
N ARG A 100 -10.19 34.94 26.21
CA ARG A 100 -11.06 34.99 25.02
C ARG A 100 -10.32 34.60 23.74
N ARG A 101 -9.09 35.09 23.55
CA ARG A 101 -8.24 34.74 22.39
C ARG A 101 -7.86 33.26 22.37
N ILE A 102 -7.56 32.66 23.51
CA ILE A 102 -7.26 31.22 23.63
C ILE A 102 -8.49 30.39 23.21
N PHE A 103 -9.68 30.78 23.66
CA PHE A 103 -10.93 30.11 23.30
C PHE A 103 -11.18 30.12 21.77
N PHE A 104 -11.09 31.28 21.12
CA PHE A 104 -11.32 31.37 19.68
C PHE A 104 -10.20 30.72 18.84
N ALA A 105 -8.96 30.70 19.32
CA ALA A 105 -7.90 29.95 18.67
C ALA A 105 -8.16 28.43 18.71
N ARG A 106 -8.66 27.91 19.84
CA ARG A 106 -9.10 26.50 19.97
C ARG A 106 -10.30 26.19 19.10
N ALA A 107 -11.28 27.09 19.02
CA ALA A 107 -12.42 26.98 18.10
C ALA A 107 -11.94 26.84 16.63
N ARG A 108 -10.94 27.63 16.23
CA ARG A 108 -10.34 27.52 14.88
C ARG A 108 -9.58 26.21 14.66
N ILE A 109 -8.95 25.63 15.69
CA ILE A 109 -8.36 24.28 15.59
C ILE A 109 -9.46 23.25 15.31
N CYS A 110 -10.59 23.31 16.02
CA CYS A 110 -11.71 22.38 15.79
C CYS A 110 -12.16 22.41 14.32
N GLN A 111 -12.20 23.61 13.71
CA GLN A 111 -12.51 23.78 12.30
C GLN A 111 -11.42 23.20 11.38
N VAL A 112 -10.15 23.50 11.64
CA VAL A 112 -9.02 22.99 10.83
C VAL A 112 -8.96 21.46 10.85
N VAL A 113 -9.20 20.85 12.01
CA VAL A 113 -9.21 19.39 12.21
C VAL A 113 -10.43 18.75 11.53
N LEU A 114 -11.61 19.37 11.66
CA LEU A 114 -12.82 18.95 10.95
C LEU A 114 -12.61 19.01 9.43
N MET A 115 -12.08 20.11 8.91
CA MET A 115 -11.76 20.27 7.49
C MET A 115 -10.70 19.27 7.04
N ALA A 116 -9.74 18.89 7.89
CA ALA A 116 -8.75 17.86 7.59
C ALA A 116 -9.31 16.42 7.53
N MET A 117 -10.62 16.23 7.77
CA MET A 117 -11.33 14.95 7.83
C MET A 117 -10.90 14.03 8.98
N ASP A 118 -10.34 14.58 10.06
CA ASP A 118 -10.05 13.87 11.32
C ASP A 118 -11.26 13.96 12.26
N TRP A 119 -12.27 13.13 12.02
CA TRP A 119 -13.57 13.16 12.72
C TRP A 119 -13.46 12.82 14.21
N THR A 120 -12.58 11.89 14.56
CA THR A 120 -12.35 11.48 15.95
C THR A 120 -11.66 12.58 16.75
N GLY A 121 -10.59 13.18 16.22
CA GLY A 121 -9.91 14.30 16.87
C GLY A 121 -10.79 15.55 16.94
N ALA A 122 -11.63 15.78 15.92
CA ALA A 122 -12.62 16.85 15.95
C ALA A 122 -13.64 16.66 17.08
N LEU A 123 -14.19 15.45 17.25
CA LEU A 123 -15.18 15.16 18.30
C LEU A 123 -14.64 15.47 19.70
N GLU A 124 -13.45 14.99 20.02
CA GLU A 124 -12.79 15.22 21.30
C GLU A 124 -12.62 16.73 21.56
N LEU A 125 -12.07 17.46 20.58
CA LEU A 125 -11.83 18.89 20.69
C LEU A 125 -13.13 19.72 20.84
N TYR A 126 -14.19 19.38 20.11
CA TYR A 126 -15.48 20.06 20.26
C TYR A 126 -16.13 19.79 21.62
N GLN A 127 -16.05 18.55 22.13
CA GLN A 127 -16.59 18.19 23.44
C GLN A 127 -15.82 18.85 24.57
N GLU A 128 -14.49 18.90 24.49
CA GLU A 128 -13.63 19.62 25.45
C GLU A 128 -13.95 21.12 25.46
N LEU A 129 -14.07 21.73 24.29
CA LEU A 129 -14.36 23.17 24.17
C LEU A 129 -15.77 23.51 24.69
N LEU A 130 -16.74 22.63 24.44
CA LEU A 130 -18.11 22.78 24.96
C LEU A 130 -18.16 22.62 26.49
N ALA A 131 -17.37 21.70 27.06
CA ALA A 131 -17.30 21.50 28.50
C ALA A 131 -16.58 22.64 29.24
N GLU A 132 -15.59 23.29 28.60
CA GLU A 132 -14.82 24.38 29.17
C GLU A 132 -15.65 25.66 29.36
N ASP A 133 -16.37 26.11 28.34
CA ASP A 133 -17.20 27.31 28.41
C ASP A 133 -18.46 27.20 27.53
N PRO A 134 -19.55 26.62 28.06
CA PRO A 134 -20.80 26.44 27.33
C PRO A 134 -21.43 27.76 26.85
N GLU A 135 -21.23 28.85 27.61
CA GLU A 135 -21.82 30.15 27.30
C GLU A 135 -21.13 30.78 26.09
N LYS A 136 -19.78 30.79 26.05
CA LYS A 136 -19.03 31.26 24.87
C LYS A 136 -19.23 30.33 23.66
N PHE A 137 -19.31 29.03 23.88
CA PHE A 137 -19.62 28.07 22.82
C PHE A 137 -20.98 28.37 22.19
N SER A 138 -21.99 28.69 23.01
CA SER A 138 -23.34 28.98 22.52
C SER A 138 -23.49 30.25 21.68
N LYS A 139 -22.54 31.19 21.81
CA LYS A 139 -22.52 32.44 21.05
C LYS A 139 -21.94 32.29 19.65
N SER A 140 -21.39 31.12 19.29
CA SER A 140 -20.80 30.86 17.97
C SER A 140 -21.61 29.80 17.21
N PRO A 141 -22.33 30.17 16.13
CA PRO A 141 -23.10 29.21 15.33
C PRO A 141 -22.23 28.13 14.70
N ASP A 142 -21.01 28.50 14.34
CA ASP A 142 -20.06 27.65 13.61
C ASP A 142 -19.64 26.42 14.40
N LEU A 143 -19.54 26.56 15.73
CA LEU A 143 -19.16 25.46 16.62
C LEU A 143 -20.27 24.41 16.74
N TYR A 144 -21.54 24.81 16.83
CA TYR A 144 -22.66 23.88 16.81
C TYR A 144 -22.85 23.23 15.45
N TRP A 145 -22.56 23.95 14.35
CA TRP A 145 -22.57 23.37 13.01
C TRP A 145 -21.52 22.26 12.90
N GLY A 146 -20.28 22.55 13.29
CA GLY A 146 -19.18 21.58 13.25
C GLY A 146 -19.45 20.35 14.14
N LEU A 147 -19.94 20.57 15.35
CA LEU A 147 -20.32 19.49 16.27
C LEU A 147 -21.47 18.63 15.73
N GLY A 148 -22.50 19.26 15.13
CA GLY A 148 -23.60 18.56 14.48
C GLY A 148 -23.13 17.68 13.31
N MET A 149 -22.20 18.18 12.51
CA MET A 149 -21.57 17.43 11.41
C MET A 149 -20.78 16.22 11.90
N VAL A 150 -20.02 16.36 12.99
CA VAL A 150 -19.27 15.25 13.60
C VAL A 150 -20.23 14.19 14.16
N TYR A 151 -21.29 14.58 14.86
CA TYR A 151 -22.28 13.61 15.35
C TYR A 151 -23.03 12.90 14.22
N LEU A 152 -23.31 13.62 13.13
CA LEU A 152 -23.94 13.06 11.93
C LEU A 152 -23.03 12.02 11.26
N HIS A 153 -21.70 12.26 11.21
CA HIS A 153 -20.73 11.28 10.72
C HIS A 153 -20.76 9.98 11.54
N PHE A 154 -20.79 10.07 12.88
CA PHE A 154 -20.86 8.91 13.78
C PHE A 154 -22.27 8.33 13.98
N LYS A 155 -23.29 8.82 13.26
CA LYS A 155 -24.70 8.35 13.32
C LYS A 155 -25.32 8.46 14.71
N GLN A 156 -24.81 9.41 15.49
CA GLN A 156 -25.38 9.78 16.76
C GLN A 156 -26.53 10.76 16.52
N TRP A 157 -27.66 10.23 16.03
CA TRP A 157 -28.80 11.02 15.57
C TRP A 157 -29.35 11.95 16.64
N ARG A 158 -29.45 11.48 17.90
CA ARG A 158 -30.00 12.28 19.01
C ARG A 158 -29.08 13.46 19.38
N PRO A 159 -27.76 13.28 19.62
CA PRO A 159 -26.84 14.40 19.80
C PRO A 159 -26.77 15.36 18.60
N ALA A 160 -26.84 14.84 17.36
CA ALA A 160 -26.85 15.68 16.17
C ALA A 160 -28.09 16.59 16.12
N ILE A 161 -29.28 16.03 16.41
CA ILE A 161 -30.54 16.79 16.50
C ILE A 161 -30.43 17.90 17.54
N GLU A 162 -29.86 17.60 18.71
CA GLU A 162 -29.67 18.60 19.77
C GLU A 162 -28.74 19.74 19.33
N ALA A 163 -27.61 19.42 18.72
CA ALA A 163 -26.65 20.41 18.22
C ALA A 163 -27.27 21.31 17.13
N PHE A 164 -27.99 20.73 16.17
CA PHE A 164 -28.65 21.48 15.10
C PHE A 164 -29.84 22.31 15.60
N ASN A 165 -30.64 21.80 16.55
CA ASN A 165 -31.72 22.58 17.16
C ASN A 165 -31.18 23.78 17.93
N ARG A 166 -30.07 23.62 18.67
CA ARG A 166 -29.41 24.74 19.37
C ARG A 166 -28.87 25.78 18.41
N LEU A 167 -28.30 25.36 17.28
CA LEU A 167 -27.89 26.27 16.21
C LEU A 167 -29.08 27.08 15.68
N LEU A 168 -30.18 26.41 15.33
CA LEU A 168 -31.39 27.07 14.81
C LEU A 168 -32.06 27.98 15.84
N TYR A 169 -31.92 27.68 17.14
CA TYR A 169 -32.40 28.52 18.23
C TYR A 169 -31.59 29.83 18.35
N CYS A 170 -30.26 29.74 18.27
CA CYS A 170 -29.38 30.91 18.36
C CYS A 170 -29.37 31.75 17.08
N HIS A 171 -29.52 31.12 15.91
CA HIS A 171 -29.46 31.76 14.59
C HIS A 171 -30.59 31.26 13.69
N PRO A 172 -31.82 31.79 13.86
CA PRO A 172 -33.00 31.29 13.12
C PRO A 172 -33.04 31.73 11.65
N ASN A 173 -32.27 32.75 11.27
CA ASN A 173 -32.25 33.35 9.93
C ASN A 173 -30.81 33.42 9.39
N GLY A 174 -30.57 32.84 8.22
CA GLY A 174 -29.27 32.85 7.54
C GLY A 174 -29.14 31.71 6.52
N ARG A 175 -28.19 31.81 5.59
CA ARG A 175 -27.97 30.81 4.50
C ARG A 175 -27.74 29.38 5.02
N ILE A 176 -27.16 29.24 6.21
CA ILE A 176 -26.91 27.94 6.86
C ILE A 176 -28.21 27.24 7.33
N THR A 177 -29.28 28.01 7.51
CA THR A 177 -30.53 27.55 8.13
C THR A 177 -31.23 26.50 7.27
N VAL A 178 -31.27 26.71 5.95
CA VAL A 178 -31.87 25.75 5.00
C VAL A 178 -31.11 24.43 5.03
N GLU A 179 -29.77 24.49 5.02
CA GLU A 179 -28.94 23.28 5.07
C GLU A 179 -29.09 22.53 6.40
N VAL A 180 -29.08 23.25 7.53
CA VAL A 180 -29.26 22.65 8.85
C VAL A 180 -30.65 22.03 9.00
N ARG A 181 -31.71 22.67 8.48
CA ARG A 181 -33.07 22.10 8.47
C ARG A 181 -33.15 20.81 7.66
N ILE A 182 -32.47 20.75 6.50
CA ILE A 182 -32.40 19.53 5.67
C ILE A 182 -31.67 18.41 6.42
N ARG A 183 -30.50 18.70 7.01
CA ARG A 183 -29.73 17.70 7.79
C ARG A 183 -30.45 17.25 9.06
N LEU A 184 -31.22 18.15 9.69
CA LEU A 184 -32.08 17.83 10.82
C LEU A 184 -33.25 16.94 10.42
N ALA A 185 -33.89 17.22 9.28
CA ALA A 185 -34.96 16.39 8.73
C ALA A 185 -34.47 14.96 8.44
N MET A 186 -33.24 14.82 7.94
CA MET A 186 -32.59 13.51 7.78
C MET A 186 -32.45 12.79 9.13
N CYS A 187 -31.96 13.47 10.16
CA CYS A 187 -31.82 12.86 11.48
C CYS A 187 -33.18 12.40 12.06
N TYR A 188 -34.26 13.15 11.82
CA TYR A 188 -35.60 12.73 12.23
C TYR A 188 -36.13 11.55 11.43
N GLN A 189 -35.84 11.50 10.13
CA GLN A 189 -36.17 10.36 9.28
C GLN A 189 -35.54 9.05 9.80
N GLU A 190 -34.31 9.12 10.32
CA GLU A 190 -33.60 7.97 10.91
C GLU A 190 -34.15 7.50 12.25
N ILE A 191 -34.65 8.43 13.05
CA ILE A 191 -35.32 8.11 14.31
C ILE A 191 -36.77 7.64 14.06
N GLN A 192 -37.20 7.55 12.80
CA GLN A 192 -38.55 7.19 12.37
C GLN A 192 -39.62 8.23 12.78
N ASP A 193 -39.20 9.47 13.02
CA ASP A 193 -40.10 10.60 13.23
C ASP A 193 -40.37 11.31 11.90
N TYR A 194 -41.14 10.65 11.06
CA TYR A 194 -41.42 11.10 9.70
C TYR A 194 -42.25 12.39 9.68
N GLU A 195 -43.06 12.64 10.70
CA GLU A 195 -43.92 13.83 10.78
C GLU A 195 -43.09 15.11 10.93
N ARG A 196 -42.08 15.10 11.83
CA ARG A 196 -41.14 16.23 11.95
C ARG A 196 -40.22 16.35 10.74
N ALA A 197 -39.77 15.23 10.17
CA ALA A 197 -38.93 15.23 8.98
C ALA A 197 -39.65 15.87 7.77
N LEU A 198 -40.88 15.45 7.48
CA LEU A 198 -41.69 15.98 6.38
C LEU A 198 -41.94 17.48 6.53
N ARG A 199 -42.30 17.96 7.73
CA ARG A 199 -42.47 19.40 8.00
C ARG A 199 -41.23 20.21 7.63
N LEU A 200 -40.05 19.75 8.06
CA LEU A 200 -38.79 20.42 7.77
C LEU A 200 -38.43 20.37 6.28
N TYR A 201 -38.66 19.25 5.60
CA TYR A 201 -38.44 19.17 4.15
C TYR A 201 -39.39 20.07 3.35
N TYR A 202 -40.67 20.13 3.69
CA TYR A 202 -41.61 21.04 3.02
C TYR A 202 -41.26 22.51 3.27
N LEU A 203 -40.85 22.87 4.50
CA LEU A 203 -40.35 24.22 4.80
C LEU A 203 -39.16 24.60 3.90
N CYS A 204 -38.21 23.67 3.68
CA CYS A 204 -37.07 23.92 2.81
C CYS A 204 -37.45 23.95 1.32
N LEU A 205 -38.46 23.17 0.90
CA LEU A 205 -38.91 23.14 -0.49
C LEU A 205 -39.56 24.47 -0.93
N HIS A 206 -40.27 25.10 0.01
CA HIS A 206 -40.94 26.39 -0.18
C HIS A 206 -40.05 27.60 0.15
N ASP A 207 -38.82 27.38 0.62
CA ASP A 207 -37.87 28.44 0.89
C ASP A 207 -37.35 29.10 -0.41
N VAL A 208 -37.02 30.39 -0.33
CA VAL A 208 -36.49 31.19 -1.44
C VAL A 208 -35.06 30.76 -1.74
N ASP A 209 -34.29 30.49 -0.69
CA ASP A 209 -32.91 30.02 -0.79
C ASP A 209 -32.86 28.51 -1.08
N GLU A 210 -32.02 28.09 -2.03
CA GLU A 210 -31.78 26.69 -2.35
C GLU A 210 -30.48 26.19 -1.71
N SER A 211 -30.50 24.98 -1.14
CA SER A 211 -29.33 24.39 -0.53
C SER A 211 -28.36 23.86 -1.58
N LYS A 212 -27.07 24.24 -1.49
CA LYS A 212 -25.99 23.67 -2.31
C LYS A 212 -25.82 22.17 -2.08
N PHE A 213 -26.07 21.70 -0.85
CA PHE A 213 -26.00 20.28 -0.46
C PHE A 213 -27.13 19.44 -1.05
N MET A 214 -28.33 20.03 -1.20
CA MET A 214 -29.51 19.33 -1.68
C MET A 214 -30.41 20.27 -2.47
N ASN A 215 -30.35 20.13 -3.80
CA ASN A 215 -31.24 20.85 -4.70
C ASN A 215 -32.71 20.41 -4.51
N LYS A 216 -33.64 21.22 -5.02
CA LYS A 216 -35.08 20.99 -4.88
C LYS A 216 -35.53 19.66 -5.49
N SER A 217 -34.86 19.17 -6.52
CA SER A 217 -35.14 17.87 -7.16
C SER A 217 -34.83 16.69 -6.23
N VAL A 218 -33.66 16.70 -5.59
CA VAL A 218 -33.25 15.70 -4.60
C VAL A 218 -34.13 15.80 -3.34
N LEU A 219 -34.48 17.02 -2.92
CA LEU A 219 -35.39 17.23 -1.80
C LEU A 219 -36.77 16.61 -2.02
N LYS A 220 -37.36 16.80 -3.21
CA LYS A 220 -38.63 16.15 -3.61
C LYS A 220 -38.53 14.62 -3.56
N TYR A 221 -37.40 14.03 -3.99
CA TYR A 221 -37.18 12.59 -3.89
C TYR A 221 -37.16 12.11 -2.44
N ASN A 222 -36.51 12.86 -1.54
CA ASN A 222 -36.46 12.50 -0.11
C ASN A 222 -37.80 12.66 0.59
N ILE A 223 -38.63 13.63 0.19
CA ILE A 223 -40.02 13.73 0.64
C ILE A 223 -40.81 12.48 0.22
N ALA A 224 -40.67 12.02 -1.02
CA ALA A 224 -41.32 10.80 -1.51
C ALA A 224 -40.86 9.56 -0.74
N ALA A 225 -39.55 9.45 -0.45
CA ALA A 225 -39.00 8.36 0.37
C ALA A 225 -39.47 8.41 1.82
N CYS A 226 -39.62 9.60 2.39
CA CYS A 226 -40.15 9.78 3.74
C CYS A 226 -41.63 9.36 3.82
N ASN A 227 -42.45 9.69 2.81
CA ASN A 227 -43.84 9.21 2.69
C ASN A 227 -43.93 7.69 2.52
N GLU A 228 -43.00 7.09 1.76
CA GLU A 228 -42.92 5.64 1.59
C GLU A 228 -42.62 4.91 2.92
N ASN A 229 -41.70 5.45 3.72
CA ASN A 229 -41.32 4.91 5.02
C ASN A 229 -42.40 5.15 6.09
N PHE A 230 -43.11 6.28 6.01
CA PHE A 230 -44.27 6.57 6.85
C PHE A 230 -45.43 5.59 6.63
N GLY A 231 -45.48 4.93 5.46
CA GLY A 231 -46.47 3.90 5.11
C GLY A 231 -47.51 4.35 4.08
N GLU A 232 -47.44 5.60 3.63
CA GLU A 232 -48.33 6.21 2.63
C GLU A 232 -47.87 5.86 1.20
N LEU A 233 -47.96 4.58 0.84
CA LEU A 233 -47.42 4.05 -0.42
C LEU A 233 -48.03 4.66 -1.69
N GLU A 234 -49.27 5.14 -1.62
CA GLU A 234 -49.95 5.78 -2.77
C GLU A 234 -49.45 7.19 -3.01
N THR A 235 -49.28 7.99 -1.94
CA THR A 235 -48.72 9.34 -2.05
C THR A 235 -47.26 9.29 -2.51
N ALA A 236 -46.50 8.30 -2.05
CA ALA A 236 -45.13 8.06 -2.47
C ALA A 236 -45.03 7.69 -3.96
N ASP A 237 -45.86 6.76 -4.45
CA ASP A 237 -45.88 6.37 -5.87
C ASP A 237 -46.20 7.57 -6.78
N VAL A 238 -47.22 8.36 -6.42
CA VAL A 238 -47.57 9.58 -7.17
C VAL A 238 -46.42 10.59 -7.16
N SER A 239 -45.76 10.77 -6.02
CA SER A 239 -44.63 11.70 -5.88
C SER A 239 -43.42 11.28 -6.72
N TYR A 240 -43.06 9.99 -6.72
CA TYR A 240 -41.98 9.46 -7.57
C TYR A 240 -42.31 9.55 -9.06
N ARG A 241 -43.56 9.30 -9.45
CA ARG A 241 -44.01 9.43 -10.85
C ARG A 241 -43.96 10.86 -11.34
N LYS A 242 -44.39 11.80 -10.49
CA LYS A 242 -44.30 13.24 -10.79
C LYS A 242 -42.85 13.66 -11.00
N LEU A 243 -41.93 13.16 -10.16
CA LEU A 243 -40.49 13.39 -10.34
C LEU A 243 -39.97 12.88 -11.68
N ILE A 244 -40.33 11.65 -12.07
CA ILE A 244 -39.91 11.09 -13.37
C ILE A 244 -40.42 11.95 -14.53
N VAL A 245 -41.68 12.40 -14.48
CA VAL A 245 -42.26 13.27 -15.52
C VAL A 245 -41.59 14.65 -15.55
N ASP A 246 -41.31 15.24 -14.38
CA ASP A 246 -40.59 16.50 -14.25
C ASP A 246 -39.19 16.38 -14.90
N PHE A 247 -38.49 15.25 -14.68
CA PHE A 247 -37.15 14.98 -15.21
C PHE A 247 -37.14 14.68 -16.72
N GLU A 248 -38.06 13.84 -17.21
CA GLU A 248 -38.21 13.56 -18.65
C GLU A 248 -38.62 14.81 -19.44
N SER A 249 -39.41 15.70 -18.83
CA SER A 249 -39.77 16.98 -19.44
C SER A 249 -38.55 17.89 -19.53
N TYR A 250 -37.81 18.03 -18.43
CA TYR A 250 -36.55 18.79 -18.40
C TYR A 250 -35.55 18.29 -19.46
N GLU A 251 -35.37 16.97 -19.58
CA GLU A 251 -34.48 16.36 -20.57
C GLU A 251 -34.88 16.69 -22.01
N LYS A 252 -36.18 16.69 -22.33
CA LYS A 252 -36.70 17.02 -23.67
C LYS A 252 -36.52 18.50 -24.04
N PHE A 253 -36.81 19.41 -23.10
CA PHE A 253 -36.73 20.87 -23.33
C PHE A 253 -35.29 21.37 -23.51
N HIS A 254 -34.31 20.68 -22.93
CA HIS A 254 -32.92 21.11 -22.92
C HIS A 254 -32.01 20.35 -23.92
N THR A 255 -32.57 19.69 -24.94
CA THR A 255 -31.80 18.94 -25.96
C THR A 255 -30.96 19.80 -26.94
N HIS A 256 -31.17 21.12 -27.02
CA HIS A 256 -30.62 21.98 -28.09
C HIS A 256 -29.85 23.25 -27.64
N GLY A 257 -29.42 23.36 -26.38
CA GLY A 257 -28.58 24.47 -25.93
C GLY A 257 -27.82 24.15 -24.64
N ASN A 258 -26.63 24.74 -24.44
CA ASN A 258 -25.68 24.53 -23.32
C ASN A 258 -26.36 24.10 -22.00
N VAL A 259 -26.54 22.80 -21.82
CA VAL A 259 -26.93 22.21 -20.54
C VAL A 259 -25.67 21.79 -19.84
N ASN A 260 -25.59 22.09 -18.56
CA ASN A 260 -24.53 21.60 -17.69
C ASN A 260 -24.64 20.06 -17.64
N ASP A 261 -23.70 19.34 -18.28
CA ASP A 261 -23.72 17.87 -18.41
C ASP A 261 -23.87 17.17 -17.04
N GLU A 262 -23.36 17.80 -15.97
CA GLU A 262 -23.49 17.35 -14.58
C GLU A 262 -24.94 17.27 -14.09
N MET A 263 -25.78 18.27 -14.41
CA MET A 263 -27.18 18.28 -13.99
C MET A 263 -27.96 17.16 -14.67
N LYS A 264 -27.62 16.86 -15.94
CA LYS A 264 -28.24 15.79 -16.71
C LYS A 264 -27.94 14.42 -16.12
N ASP A 265 -26.69 14.19 -15.69
CA ASP A 265 -26.30 12.96 -15.02
C ASP A 265 -26.96 12.83 -13.63
N GLN A 266 -27.16 13.93 -12.89
CA GLN A 266 -27.84 13.91 -11.58
C GLN A 266 -29.30 13.49 -11.74
N LEU A 267 -29.99 14.09 -12.72
CA LEU A 267 -31.39 13.78 -13.04
C LEU A 267 -31.53 12.34 -13.54
N ARG A 268 -30.58 11.82 -14.32
CA ARG A 268 -30.54 10.43 -14.77
C ARG A 268 -30.44 9.46 -13.59
N VAL A 269 -29.54 9.71 -12.64
CA VAL A 269 -29.38 8.87 -11.43
C VAL A 269 -30.63 8.90 -10.55
N LEU A 270 -31.23 10.08 -10.35
CA LEU A 270 -32.49 10.23 -9.60
C LEU A 270 -33.67 9.53 -10.28
N THR A 271 -33.73 9.57 -11.62
CA THR A 271 -34.76 8.88 -12.41
C THR A 271 -34.65 7.36 -12.27
N ALA A 272 -33.43 6.82 -12.28
CA ALA A 272 -33.19 5.40 -11.99
C ALA A 272 -33.62 5.05 -10.56
N ALA A 273 -33.27 5.89 -9.58
CA ALA A 273 -33.62 5.68 -8.19
C ALA A 273 -35.14 5.75 -7.94
N ALA A 274 -35.87 6.64 -8.62
CA ALA A 274 -37.33 6.72 -8.53
C ALA A 274 -38.00 5.48 -9.15
N ASN A 275 -37.54 5.01 -10.32
CA ASN A 275 -38.05 3.78 -10.93
C ASN A 275 -37.79 2.55 -10.03
N ARG A 276 -36.64 2.50 -9.35
CA ARG A 276 -36.34 1.45 -8.36
C ARG A 276 -37.35 1.46 -7.21
N GLN A 277 -37.62 2.61 -6.59
CA GLN A 277 -38.54 2.68 -5.43
C GLN A 277 -39.99 2.39 -5.84
N ILE A 278 -40.43 2.84 -7.02
CA ILE A 278 -41.74 2.44 -7.57
C ILE A 278 -41.82 0.92 -7.73
N GLY A 279 -40.76 0.28 -8.26
CA GLY A 279 -40.66 -1.17 -8.34
C GLY A 279 -40.80 -1.86 -6.97
N TRP A 280 -40.14 -1.30 -5.95
CA TRP A 280 -40.23 -1.80 -4.57
C TRP A 280 -41.63 -1.61 -3.95
N ILE A 281 -42.29 -0.48 -4.21
CA ILE A 281 -43.69 -0.25 -3.81
C ILE A 281 -44.61 -1.30 -4.43
N TYR A 282 -44.45 -1.61 -5.72
CA TYR A 282 -45.23 -2.66 -6.38
C TYR A 282 -44.98 -4.05 -5.79
N TYR A 283 -43.74 -4.37 -5.46
CA TYR A 283 -43.41 -5.60 -4.74
C TYR A 283 -44.10 -5.64 -3.37
N ARG A 284 -44.03 -4.57 -2.56
CA ARG A 284 -44.71 -4.48 -1.26
C ARG A 284 -46.24 -4.57 -1.37
N LYS A 285 -46.84 -4.01 -2.43
CA LYS A 285 -48.27 -4.15 -2.74
C LYS A 285 -48.62 -5.61 -3.12
N ALA A 286 -47.77 -6.29 -3.89
CA ALA A 286 -47.94 -7.69 -4.27
C ALA A 286 -47.95 -8.65 -3.07
N TYR A 287 -47.30 -8.29 -1.96
CA TYR A 287 -47.40 -9.03 -0.70
C TYR A 287 -48.74 -8.89 0.00
N LYS A 288 -49.40 -7.74 -0.12
CA LYS A 288 -50.67 -7.46 0.55
C LYS A 288 -51.88 -7.93 -0.27
N ASP A 289 -51.78 -7.94 -1.60
CA ASP A 289 -52.85 -8.33 -2.51
C ASP A 289 -52.51 -9.65 -3.24
N GLU A 290 -52.98 -10.77 -2.68
CA GLU A 290 -52.75 -12.12 -3.22
C GLU A 290 -53.42 -12.35 -4.58
N LYS A 291 -54.53 -11.65 -4.89
CA LYS A 291 -55.29 -11.85 -6.13
C LYS A 291 -54.58 -11.28 -7.35
N ASN A 292 -53.95 -10.11 -7.20
CA ASN A 292 -53.23 -9.43 -8.28
C ASN A 292 -51.71 -9.59 -8.17
N ARG A 293 -51.22 -10.49 -7.32
CA ARG A 293 -49.80 -10.65 -6.99
C ARG A 293 -48.91 -10.80 -8.21
N MET A 294 -49.28 -11.64 -9.17
CA MET A 294 -48.44 -11.89 -10.35
C MET A 294 -48.38 -10.67 -11.30
N GLU A 295 -49.48 -9.93 -11.42
CA GLU A 295 -49.53 -8.69 -12.22
C GLU A 295 -48.70 -7.58 -11.57
N LEU A 296 -48.77 -7.45 -10.24
CA LEU A 296 -47.98 -6.49 -9.47
C LEU A 296 -46.48 -6.83 -9.51
N LEU A 297 -46.11 -8.11 -9.47
CA LEU A 297 -44.71 -8.55 -9.63
C LEU A 297 -44.18 -8.26 -11.05
N LYS A 298 -45.00 -8.39 -12.10
CA LYS A 298 -44.62 -7.99 -13.47
C LYS A 298 -44.41 -6.47 -13.57
N LYS A 299 -45.31 -5.66 -13.01
CA LYS A 299 -45.14 -4.20 -12.94
C LYS A 299 -43.89 -3.79 -12.15
N ALA A 300 -43.55 -4.52 -11.08
CA ALA A 300 -42.31 -4.32 -10.33
C ALA A 300 -41.07 -4.64 -11.18
N GLN A 301 -41.08 -5.76 -11.91
CA GLN A 301 -40.00 -6.17 -12.79
C GLN A 301 -39.73 -5.14 -13.90
N GLU A 302 -40.77 -4.67 -14.59
CA GLU A 302 -40.63 -3.67 -15.65
C GLU A 302 -39.97 -2.38 -15.16
N ARG A 303 -40.33 -1.93 -13.95
CA ARG A 303 -39.77 -0.70 -13.36
C ARG A 303 -38.33 -0.87 -12.92
N LEU A 304 -37.98 -2.03 -12.37
CA LEU A 304 -36.60 -2.34 -11.98
C LEU A 304 -35.68 -2.54 -13.19
N MET A 305 -36.18 -3.16 -14.27
CA MET A 305 -35.42 -3.27 -15.53
C MET A 305 -35.12 -1.88 -16.13
N LYS A 306 -36.10 -0.97 -16.13
CA LYS A 306 -35.87 0.42 -16.52
C LYS A 306 -34.84 1.13 -15.63
N ALA A 307 -34.85 0.86 -14.32
CA ALA A 307 -33.84 1.41 -13.42
C ALA A 307 -32.42 0.91 -13.76
N ILE A 308 -32.28 -0.36 -14.15
CA ILE A 308 -31.01 -0.97 -14.59
C ILE A 308 -30.54 -0.40 -15.93
N GLU A 309 -31.45 -0.22 -16.90
CA GLU A 309 -31.12 0.39 -18.19
C GLU A 309 -30.55 1.80 -18.02
N ILE A 310 -31.14 2.59 -17.11
CA ILE A 310 -30.71 3.96 -16.84
C ILE A 310 -29.41 3.97 -16.02
N ASN A 311 -29.29 3.14 -14.98
CA ASN A 311 -28.10 3.03 -14.13
C ASN A 311 -27.70 1.55 -13.83
N PRO A 312 -26.82 0.96 -14.65
CA PRO A 312 -26.35 -0.42 -14.49
C PRO A 312 -25.33 -0.63 -13.36
N ALA A 313 -24.84 0.45 -12.73
CA ALA A 313 -23.80 0.36 -11.70
C ALA A 313 -24.39 0.16 -10.29
N ASP A 314 -25.69 0.40 -10.10
CA ASP A 314 -26.33 0.35 -8.78
C ASP A 314 -26.75 -1.08 -8.40
N GLY A 315 -26.03 -1.68 -7.45
CA GLY A 315 -26.28 -3.01 -6.91
C GLY A 315 -27.70 -3.22 -6.34
N LYS A 316 -28.38 -2.16 -5.88
CA LYS A 316 -29.73 -2.23 -5.29
C LYS A 316 -30.79 -2.64 -6.29
N ASN A 317 -30.60 -2.22 -7.55
CA ASN A 317 -31.50 -2.56 -8.63
C ASN A 317 -31.53 -4.08 -8.84
N TYR A 318 -30.36 -4.71 -8.82
CA TYR A 318 -30.20 -6.16 -8.96
C TYR A 318 -30.71 -6.92 -7.72
N TYR A 319 -30.52 -6.40 -6.50
CA TYR A 319 -31.07 -7.01 -5.29
C TYR A 319 -32.60 -7.06 -5.31
N TYR A 320 -33.26 -5.91 -5.57
CA TYR A 320 -34.73 -5.87 -5.63
C TYR A 320 -35.29 -6.69 -6.79
N LEU A 321 -34.58 -6.75 -7.92
CA LEU A 321 -34.98 -7.60 -9.04
C LEU A 321 -34.85 -9.09 -8.71
N GLY A 322 -33.78 -9.50 -8.02
CA GLY A 322 -33.63 -10.86 -7.48
C GLY A 322 -34.75 -11.24 -6.51
N ARG A 323 -35.21 -10.29 -5.68
CA ARG A 323 -36.37 -10.46 -4.79
C ARG A 323 -37.69 -10.63 -5.54
N VAL A 324 -37.89 -9.91 -6.65
CA VAL A 324 -39.06 -10.06 -7.52
C VAL A 324 -39.06 -11.43 -8.21
N TYR A 325 -37.93 -11.84 -8.80
CA TYR A 325 -37.79 -13.17 -9.42
C TYR A 325 -37.96 -14.31 -8.40
N GLY A 326 -37.43 -14.16 -7.19
CA GLY A 326 -37.66 -15.12 -6.10
C GLY A 326 -39.13 -15.16 -5.65
N GLY A 327 -39.84 -14.03 -5.72
CA GLY A 327 -41.29 -13.93 -5.46
C GLY A 327 -42.16 -14.55 -6.56
N GLN A 328 -41.70 -14.52 -7.81
CA GLN A 328 -42.32 -15.19 -8.97
C GLN A 328 -42.08 -16.70 -8.95
N ALA A 329 -40.88 -17.13 -8.55
CA ALA A 329 -40.52 -18.55 -8.42
C ALA A 329 -41.26 -19.27 -7.28
N ASN A 330 -41.51 -18.58 -6.17
CA ASN A 330 -42.19 -19.12 -4.99
C ASN A 330 -43.66 -18.71 -4.96
N GLY A 331 -44.45 -19.25 -5.90
CA GLY A 331 -45.91 -19.12 -5.92
C GLY A 331 -46.61 -19.56 -4.62
N ASN A 332 -45.90 -20.18 -3.67
CA ASN A 332 -46.33 -20.38 -2.28
C ASN A 332 -45.10 -20.36 -1.35
N ASP A 333 -45.27 -19.79 -0.16
CA ASP A 333 -44.37 -19.81 1.00
C ASP A 333 -43.02 -19.09 0.89
N HIS A 334 -42.97 -17.93 1.54
CA HIS A 334 -41.90 -17.55 2.49
C HIS A 334 -42.35 -16.47 3.50
N MET A 335 -43.62 -16.02 3.45
CA MET A 335 -44.21 -15.10 4.44
C MET A 335 -45.53 -15.59 5.08
N SER A 336 -46.00 -16.80 4.77
CA SER A 336 -47.12 -17.44 5.50
C SER A 336 -46.68 -17.89 6.91
N THR A 337 -45.42 -18.30 7.07
CA THR A 337 -44.91 -18.88 8.32
C THR A 337 -44.55 -17.86 9.40
N MET A 338 -44.48 -16.56 9.09
CA MET A 338 -44.19 -15.56 10.13
C MET A 338 -45.45 -15.09 10.87
N LEU A 339 -46.66 -15.37 10.36
CA LEU A 339 -47.92 -14.93 10.99
C LEU A 339 -49.08 -15.95 11.02
N ALA A 340 -49.01 -17.14 10.38
CA ALA A 340 -50.12 -18.10 10.41
C ALA A 340 -49.68 -19.53 10.80
N GLY A 341 -50.06 -19.94 12.02
CA GLY A 341 -50.53 -21.30 12.33
C GLY A 341 -49.55 -22.47 12.21
N ILE A 342 -48.84 -22.73 13.30
CA ILE A 342 -48.26 -24.04 13.63
C ILE A 342 -49.39 -25.08 13.77
N LEU A 343 -49.41 -26.10 12.91
CA LEU A 343 -50.00 -27.41 13.22
C LEU A 343 -48.99 -28.52 12.89
N PRO A 344 -48.88 -29.56 13.73
CA PRO A 344 -47.93 -30.66 13.52
C PRO A 344 -48.51 -31.66 12.51
N GLY A 345 -47.70 -32.03 11.51
CA GLY A 345 -48.03 -33.11 10.58
C GLY A 345 -48.61 -32.63 9.25
N GLY A 346 -47.75 -32.49 8.26
CA GLY A 346 -48.13 -32.33 6.86
C GLY A 346 -46.99 -32.83 5.98
N THR A 347 -47.14 -34.06 5.48
CA THR A 347 -46.22 -34.72 4.55
C THR A 347 -45.95 -33.84 3.33
N ARG A 348 -44.74 -33.27 3.23
CA ARG A 348 -44.24 -32.73 1.95
C ARG A 348 -43.51 -33.85 1.21
N ASN A 349 -44.11 -34.25 0.09
CA ASN A 349 -43.63 -35.29 -0.82
C ASN A 349 -42.15 -35.08 -1.21
N PRO A 350 -41.31 -36.13 -1.20
CA PRO A 350 -39.98 -36.10 -1.79
C PRO A 350 -40.06 -36.63 -3.23
N LEU A 351 -40.45 -35.80 -4.19
CA LEU A 351 -40.37 -36.15 -5.63
C LEU A 351 -40.16 -34.89 -6.46
N GLY A 352 -38.95 -34.74 -7.03
CA GLY A 352 -38.58 -33.64 -7.91
C GLY A 352 -37.09 -33.29 -7.92
N LEU A 353 -36.22 -34.30 -8.07
CA LEU A 353 -34.80 -34.09 -8.39
C LEU A 353 -34.67 -33.47 -9.80
N GLY A 354 -34.03 -32.30 -9.91
CA GLY A 354 -33.18 -32.01 -11.07
C GLY A 354 -33.43 -30.75 -11.93
N GLN A 355 -34.49 -29.95 -11.76
CA GLN A 355 -34.66 -28.72 -12.55
C GLN A 355 -35.29 -27.59 -11.74
N LEU A 356 -34.51 -26.52 -11.51
CA LEU A 356 -35.01 -25.24 -11.02
C LEU A 356 -35.94 -24.62 -12.07
N SER A 357 -36.96 -23.88 -11.63
CA SER A 357 -37.67 -22.96 -12.52
C SER A 357 -36.70 -21.86 -12.98
N GLU A 358 -36.84 -21.43 -14.25
CA GLU A 358 -36.02 -20.37 -14.86
C GLU A 358 -35.93 -19.12 -13.96
N SER A 359 -37.04 -18.75 -13.30
CA SER A 359 -37.11 -17.62 -12.36
C SER A 359 -36.26 -17.78 -11.09
N ALA A 360 -36.01 -19.01 -10.60
CA ALA A 360 -35.14 -19.22 -9.45
C ALA A 360 -33.64 -19.10 -9.82
N HIS A 361 -33.30 -19.45 -11.06
CA HIS A 361 -31.97 -19.24 -11.62
C HIS A 361 -31.70 -17.74 -11.83
N ASP A 362 -32.69 -17.02 -12.39
CA ASP A 362 -32.60 -15.56 -12.57
C ASP A 362 -32.48 -14.82 -11.24
N ALA A 363 -33.18 -15.26 -10.20
CA ALA A 363 -33.05 -14.69 -8.85
C ALA A 363 -31.62 -14.83 -8.32
N PHE A 364 -31.01 -16.00 -8.48
CA PHE A 364 -29.64 -16.27 -8.06
C PHE A 364 -28.62 -15.40 -8.81
N LEU A 365 -28.75 -15.29 -10.13
CA LEU A 365 -27.88 -14.43 -10.95
C LEU A 365 -27.97 -12.97 -10.52
N ASN A 366 -29.18 -12.46 -10.26
CA ASN A 366 -29.37 -11.08 -9.85
C ASN A 366 -28.83 -10.79 -8.43
N PHE A 367 -28.94 -11.73 -7.48
CA PHE A 367 -28.29 -11.56 -6.17
C PHE A 367 -26.76 -11.56 -6.27
N ARG A 368 -26.19 -12.42 -7.14
CA ARG A 368 -24.76 -12.42 -7.40
C ARG A 368 -24.29 -11.11 -8.07
N LEU A 369 -25.05 -10.62 -9.05
CA LEU A 369 -24.76 -9.35 -9.72
C LEU A 369 -24.84 -8.16 -8.74
N SER A 370 -25.79 -8.17 -7.80
CA SER A 370 -25.86 -7.16 -6.72
C SER A 370 -24.58 -7.13 -5.89
N ILE A 371 -24.08 -8.30 -5.52
CA ILE A 371 -22.82 -8.47 -4.78
C ILE A 371 -21.61 -8.01 -5.63
N ASP A 372 -21.58 -8.30 -6.93
CA ASP A 372 -20.49 -7.91 -7.84
C ASP A 372 -20.48 -6.41 -8.17
N LYS A 373 -21.64 -5.74 -8.14
CA LYS A 373 -21.81 -4.30 -8.40
C LYS A 373 -21.69 -3.43 -7.14
N GLN A 374 -20.97 -3.93 -6.13
CA GLN A 374 -20.60 -3.22 -4.88
C GLN A 374 -21.73 -2.93 -3.89
N GLU A 375 -22.68 -3.86 -3.71
CA GLU A 375 -23.57 -3.83 -2.53
C GLU A 375 -23.40 -5.08 -1.67
N GLN A 376 -22.62 -4.97 -0.60
CA GLN A 376 -22.53 -6.01 0.43
C GLN A 376 -23.70 -5.84 1.40
N ASN A 377 -24.88 -6.32 0.99
CA ASN A 377 -26.07 -6.30 1.83
C ASN A 377 -26.19 -7.64 2.57
N GLU A 378 -26.31 -7.61 3.90
CA GLU A 378 -26.53 -8.80 4.74
C GLU A 378 -27.78 -9.58 4.29
N ASN A 379 -28.80 -8.87 3.80
CA ASN A 379 -30.04 -9.46 3.33
C ASN A 379 -29.86 -10.18 1.99
N CYS A 380 -28.84 -9.83 1.20
CA CYS A 380 -28.50 -10.51 -0.06
C CYS A 380 -27.88 -11.88 0.23
N TRP A 381 -26.92 -11.95 1.15
CA TRP A 381 -26.33 -13.21 1.61
C TRP A 381 -27.36 -14.13 2.29
N CYS A 382 -28.24 -13.56 3.10
CA CYS A 382 -29.36 -14.30 3.69
C CYS A 382 -30.28 -14.88 2.59
N SER A 383 -30.58 -14.10 1.55
CA SER A 383 -31.42 -14.54 0.42
C SER A 383 -30.75 -15.63 -0.42
N ILE A 384 -29.42 -15.55 -0.61
CA ILE A 384 -28.63 -16.58 -1.30
C ILE A 384 -28.60 -17.88 -0.47
N GLY A 385 -28.41 -17.79 0.85
CA GLY A 385 -28.45 -18.94 1.75
C GLY A 385 -29.80 -19.67 1.70
N ALA A 386 -30.90 -18.94 1.70
CA ALA A 386 -32.24 -19.50 1.55
C ALA A 386 -32.44 -20.21 0.20
N LEU A 387 -31.85 -19.69 -0.89
CA LEU A 387 -31.86 -20.34 -2.21
C LEU A 387 -31.04 -21.63 -2.22
N TYR A 388 -29.85 -21.65 -1.61
CA TYR A 388 -29.03 -22.86 -1.49
C TYR A 388 -29.68 -23.94 -0.62
N GLN A 389 -30.36 -23.53 0.46
CA GLN A 389 -31.13 -24.44 1.29
C GLN A 389 -32.27 -25.09 0.50
N LYS A 390 -32.94 -24.34 -0.39
CA LYS A 390 -33.95 -24.90 -1.32
C LYS A 390 -33.34 -25.84 -2.37
N GLN A 391 -32.09 -25.62 -2.76
CA GLN A 391 -31.35 -26.49 -3.67
C GLN A 391 -30.75 -27.74 -2.98
N ASN A 392 -31.05 -27.94 -1.69
CA ASN A 392 -30.50 -29.03 -0.87
C ASN A 392 -28.95 -29.02 -0.84
N GLN A 393 -28.35 -27.82 -0.83
CA GLN A 393 -26.91 -27.59 -0.68
C GLN A 393 -26.61 -26.99 0.70
N PRO A 394 -26.57 -27.81 1.76
CA PRO A 394 -26.55 -27.30 3.14
C PRO A 394 -25.20 -26.68 3.55
N MET A 395 -24.09 -27.04 2.89
CA MET A 395 -22.78 -26.43 3.15
C MET A 395 -22.69 -25.00 2.59
N ASP A 396 -23.15 -24.79 1.36
CA ASP A 396 -23.15 -23.47 0.73
C ASP A 396 -24.18 -22.53 1.40
N ALA A 397 -25.32 -23.09 1.85
CA ALA A 397 -26.30 -22.37 2.65
C ALA A 397 -25.73 -21.94 4.02
N LEU A 398 -25.03 -22.85 4.72
CA LEU A 398 -24.36 -22.56 5.99
C LEU A 398 -23.37 -21.39 5.84
N GLN A 399 -22.54 -21.44 4.80
CA GLN A 399 -21.56 -20.40 4.54
C GLN A 399 -22.25 -19.04 4.28
N ALA A 400 -23.28 -19.02 3.44
CA ALA A 400 -24.01 -17.78 3.12
C ALA A 400 -24.71 -17.15 4.34
N PHE A 401 -25.30 -17.96 5.23
CA PHE A 401 -25.92 -17.44 6.47
C PHE A 401 -24.90 -16.91 7.46
N ILE A 402 -23.74 -17.56 7.62
CA ILE A 402 -22.65 -17.06 8.46
C ILE A 402 -22.14 -15.72 7.94
N CYS A 403 -22.01 -15.57 6.63
CA CYS A 403 -21.61 -14.31 6.00
C CYS A 403 -22.63 -13.19 6.26
N ALA A 404 -23.93 -13.48 6.24
CA ALA A 404 -24.96 -12.52 6.61
C ALA A 404 -24.89 -12.10 8.09
N ILE A 405 -24.61 -13.04 8.99
CA ILE A 405 -24.48 -12.79 10.44
C ILE A 405 -23.21 -12.01 10.77
N GLU A 406 -22.10 -12.27 10.08
CA GLU A 406 -20.86 -11.51 10.25
C GLU A 406 -20.99 -10.07 9.78
N LEU A 407 -21.74 -9.83 8.69
CA LEU A 407 -22.03 -8.48 8.22
C LEU A 407 -22.96 -7.73 9.19
N ASN A 408 -24.00 -8.40 9.69
CA ASN A 408 -24.91 -7.80 10.68
C ASN A 408 -25.32 -8.83 11.76
N PRO A 409 -24.65 -8.80 12.94
CA PRO A 409 -24.96 -9.74 14.03
C PRO A 409 -26.38 -9.58 14.59
N ARG A 410 -27.06 -8.45 14.31
CA ARG A 410 -28.43 -8.16 14.76
C ARG A 410 -29.50 -8.60 13.77
N LEU A 411 -29.11 -9.08 12.57
CA LEU A 411 -30.06 -9.55 11.56
C LEU A 411 -30.76 -10.82 12.04
N THR A 412 -32.01 -10.67 12.50
CA THR A 412 -32.78 -11.79 13.06
C THR A 412 -33.12 -12.85 12.02
N ALA A 413 -33.38 -12.45 10.76
CA ALA A 413 -33.73 -13.37 9.67
C ALA A 413 -32.64 -14.43 9.44
N ALA A 414 -31.37 -14.02 9.36
CA ALA A 414 -30.26 -14.95 9.14
C ALA A 414 -30.08 -15.96 10.30
N TRP A 415 -30.31 -15.54 11.54
CA TRP A 415 -30.28 -16.46 12.70
C TRP A 415 -31.43 -17.48 12.68
N VAL A 416 -32.61 -17.08 12.21
CA VAL A 416 -33.78 -17.97 12.09
C VAL A 416 -33.56 -18.98 10.96
N ASP A 417 -33.13 -18.51 9.79
CA ASP A 417 -32.89 -19.36 8.62
C ASP A 417 -31.74 -20.36 8.86
N LEU A 418 -30.70 -19.94 9.59
CA LEU A 418 -29.61 -20.81 10.04
C LEU A 418 -30.10 -21.87 11.06
N GLY A 419 -31.01 -21.48 11.97
CA GLY A 419 -31.65 -22.42 12.90
C GLY A 419 -32.46 -23.49 12.16
N GLU A 420 -33.24 -23.10 11.13
CA GLU A 420 -33.99 -24.03 10.29
C GLU A 420 -33.06 -24.98 9.50
N LEU A 421 -31.91 -24.48 9.02
CA LEU A 421 -30.90 -25.32 8.37
C LEU A 421 -30.36 -26.41 9.31
N TYR A 422 -29.99 -26.06 10.54
CA TYR A 422 -29.52 -27.04 11.54
C TYR A 422 -30.61 -28.05 11.95
N GLU A 423 -31.87 -27.62 12.04
CA GLU A 423 -32.99 -28.54 12.29
C GLU A 423 -33.21 -29.55 11.16
N LYS A 424 -33.13 -29.10 9.89
CA LYS A 424 -33.24 -29.98 8.71
C LYS A 424 -32.11 -31.01 8.65
N ASN A 425 -30.94 -30.68 9.20
CA ASN A 425 -29.77 -31.55 9.29
C ASN A 425 -29.69 -32.33 10.61
N CYS A 426 -30.77 -32.36 11.40
CA CYS A 426 -30.89 -33.11 12.66
C CYS A 426 -29.90 -32.68 13.77
N GLN A 427 -29.41 -31.43 13.74
CA GLN A 427 -28.53 -30.84 14.76
C GLN A 427 -29.30 -29.88 15.67
N TYR A 428 -30.15 -30.45 16.52
CA TYR A 428 -31.09 -29.70 17.37
C TYR A 428 -30.42 -28.81 18.44
N GLN A 429 -29.20 -29.15 18.87
CA GLN A 429 -28.47 -28.37 19.86
C GLN A 429 -27.95 -27.03 19.29
N ASP A 430 -27.34 -27.07 18.11
CA ASP A 430 -26.86 -25.87 17.40
C ASP A 430 -28.05 -25.00 16.94
N ALA A 431 -29.14 -25.63 16.49
CA ALA A 431 -30.38 -24.92 16.13
C ALA A 431 -30.95 -24.12 17.32
N LEU A 432 -30.94 -24.70 18.53
CA LEU A 432 -31.40 -24.03 19.74
C LEU A 432 -30.56 -22.78 20.07
N GLU A 433 -29.24 -22.83 19.89
CA GLU A 433 -28.34 -21.69 20.09
C GLU A 433 -28.62 -20.55 19.10
N CYS A 434 -28.89 -20.89 17.82
CA CYS A 434 -29.29 -19.93 16.79
C CYS A 434 -30.62 -19.22 17.12
N PHE A 435 -31.66 -19.96 17.52
CA PHE A 435 -32.95 -19.37 17.87
C PHE A 435 -32.90 -18.51 19.14
N LYS A 436 -32.06 -18.87 20.13
CA LYS A 436 -31.81 -18.04 21.32
C LYS A 436 -31.10 -16.73 20.96
N SER A 437 -30.15 -16.78 20.04
CA SER A 437 -29.44 -15.60 19.53
C SER A 437 -30.38 -14.66 18.76
N ALA A 438 -31.29 -15.22 17.96
CA ALA A 438 -32.37 -14.48 17.31
C ALA A 438 -33.28 -13.76 18.32
N MET A 439 -33.65 -14.41 19.44
CA MET A 439 -34.47 -13.81 20.49
C MET A 439 -33.78 -12.66 21.23
N LYS A 440 -32.47 -12.78 21.49
CA LYS A 440 -31.69 -11.75 22.22
C LYS A 440 -31.67 -10.40 21.49
N ASN A 441 -31.79 -10.43 20.17
CA ASN A 441 -31.74 -9.25 19.31
C ASN A 441 -33.10 -8.57 19.08
N TYR A 442 -34.20 -9.11 19.64
CA TYR A 442 -35.55 -8.58 19.47
C TYR A 442 -36.08 -7.94 20.77
N PRO A 443 -36.50 -6.66 20.78
CA PRO A 443 -37.08 -6.02 21.97
C PRO A 443 -38.38 -6.68 22.45
N VAL A 444 -39.13 -7.32 21.55
CA VAL A 444 -40.32 -8.14 21.83
C VAL A 444 -40.26 -9.40 20.98
N ALA A 445 -39.58 -10.45 21.47
CA ALA A 445 -39.35 -11.66 20.67
C ALA A 445 -40.67 -12.31 20.16
N PRO A 446 -40.77 -12.64 18.84
CA PRO A 446 -41.95 -13.25 18.23
C PRO A 446 -42.40 -14.55 18.92
N ILE A 447 -43.72 -14.72 19.09
CA ILE A 447 -44.36 -15.89 19.72
C ILE A 447 -43.90 -17.23 19.09
N PRO A 448 -43.72 -17.36 17.76
CA PRO A 448 -43.30 -18.63 17.14
C PRO A 448 -41.88 -19.05 17.53
N ILE A 449 -40.94 -18.10 17.63
CA ILE A 449 -39.55 -18.39 18.00
C ILE A 449 -39.48 -18.84 19.46
N LYS A 450 -40.26 -18.19 20.35
CA LYS A 450 -40.42 -18.61 21.75
C LYS A 450 -41.02 -20.01 21.87
N ALA A 451 -42.05 -20.32 21.09
CA ALA A 451 -42.66 -21.66 21.06
C ALA A 451 -41.67 -22.72 20.55
N ARG A 452 -40.84 -22.39 19.56
CA ARG A 452 -39.84 -23.33 19.02
C ARG A 452 -38.69 -23.59 19.98
N VAL A 453 -38.18 -22.56 20.64
CA VAL A 453 -37.14 -22.68 21.69
C VAL A 453 -37.63 -23.55 22.84
N THR A 454 -38.85 -23.29 23.36
CA THR A 454 -39.44 -24.08 24.45
C THR A 454 -39.71 -25.54 24.06
N PHE A 455 -40.03 -25.81 22.79
CA PHE A 455 -40.18 -27.16 22.26
C PHE A 455 -38.83 -27.90 22.24
N LEU A 456 -37.79 -27.31 21.62
CA LEU A 456 -36.46 -27.91 21.54
C LEU A 456 -35.83 -28.14 22.92
N GLU A 457 -36.03 -27.21 23.87
CA GLU A 457 -35.56 -27.37 25.26
C GLU A 457 -36.22 -28.55 25.98
N LYS A 458 -37.49 -28.85 25.69
CA LYS A 458 -38.19 -30.01 26.26
C LYS A 458 -37.67 -31.32 25.68
N GLU A 459 -37.51 -31.40 24.36
CA GLU A 459 -37.04 -32.61 23.65
C GLU A 459 -35.59 -32.97 24.01
N LEU A 460 -34.70 -31.97 24.14
CA LEU A 460 -33.29 -32.16 24.50
C LEU A 460 -33.10 -32.54 25.99
N ASN A 461 -34.00 -32.10 26.89
CA ASN A 461 -33.93 -32.44 28.32
C ASN A 461 -34.45 -33.86 28.64
N VAL A 462 -35.24 -34.48 27.76
CA VAL A 462 -35.80 -35.84 27.95
C VAL A 462 -34.80 -36.94 27.51
N THR A 463 -33.79 -36.61 26.71
CA THR A 463 -32.91 -37.59 26.06
C THR A 463 -31.44 -37.50 26.52
N ASN A 464 -31.17 -37.83 27.79
CA ASN A 464 -29.81 -38.18 28.23
C ASN A 464 -29.44 -39.58 27.67
N ARG A 465 -29.08 -39.65 26.38
CA ARG A 465 -28.41 -40.82 25.77
C ARG A 465 -27.16 -40.39 25.00
N PRO A 466 -26.05 -41.13 25.13
CA PRO A 466 -24.84 -40.86 24.36
C PRO A 466 -25.11 -41.12 22.88
N THR A 467 -24.65 -40.20 22.04
CA THR A 467 -24.70 -40.30 20.57
C THR A 467 -23.79 -41.43 20.07
N LYS A 468 -24.39 -42.61 19.85
CA LYS A 468 -24.24 -43.48 18.67
C LYS A 468 -24.91 -44.85 18.91
N PRO A 469 -25.83 -45.30 18.05
CA PRO A 469 -26.04 -46.72 17.82
C PRO A 469 -25.03 -47.20 16.78
N ALA A 470 -24.21 -48.19 17.14
CA ALA A 470 -23.59 -49.08 16.19
C ALA A 470 -24.67 -50.02 15.62
N ASN A 471 -24.58 -50.30 14.32
CA ASN A 471 -25.38 -51.24 13.50
C ASN A 471 -26.46 -50.61 12.61
N HIS A 472 -26.03 -50.11 11.46
CA HIS A 472 -26.57 -50.52 10.17
C HIS A 472 -25.43 -50.55 9.16
N MET A 473 -25.12 -51.75 8.64
CA MET A 473 -24.27 -51.88 7.46
C MET A 473 -25.07 -51.53 6.20
N ILE A 474 -24.33 -51.08 5.17
CA ILE A 474 -24.68 -50.89 3.74
C ILE A 474 -24.97 -49.43 3.33
N SER A 475 -23.93 -48.72 2.87
CA SER A 475 -23.76 -48.16 1.51
C SER A 475 -22.76 -46.99 1.49
N ASP A 476 -21.78 -47.03 0.59
CA ASP A 476 -20.64 -46.12 0.43
C ASP A 476 -21.01 -44.72 -0.14
N THR A 477 -21.99 -44.02 0.44
CA THR A 477 -22.38 -42.67 -0.03
C THR A 477 -22.68 -41.70 1.11
N PHE A 478 -21.80 -40.69 1.25
CA PHE A 478 -21.98 -39.37 1.88
C PHE A 478 -22.89 -39.25 3.12
N ASN A 479 -22.31 -39.31 4.31
CA ASN A 479 -22.89 -38.64 5.49
C ASN A 479 -22.37 -37.19 5.57
N MET A 480 -23.15 -36.25 5.01
CA MET A 480 -22.94 -34.80 5.16
C MET A 480 -23.44 -34.34 6.54
N VAL A 481 -22.58 -34.43 7.56
CA VAL A 481 -22.79 -33.68 8.81
C VAL A 481 -22.26 -32.26 8.58
N ILE A 482 -23.13 -31.25 8.64
CA ILE A 482 -22.68 -29.86 8.53
C ILE A 482 -21.96 -29.43 9.84
N PRO A 483 -20.91 -28.59 9.77
CA PRO A 483 -20.14 -28.15 10.93
C PRO A 483 -21.01 -27.56 12.05
N SER A 484 -20.63 -27.83 13.32
CA SER A 484 -21.28 -27.19 14.47
C SER A 484 -21.14 -25.67 14.42
N LEU A 485 -22.02 -24.93 15.09
CA LEU A 485 -22.03 -23.46 15.00
C LEU A 485 -20.66 -22.84 15.36
N LYS A 486 -19.98 -23.40 16.37
CA LYS A 486 -18.63 -22.99 16.79
C LYS A 486 -17.56 -23.31 15.73
N GLU A 487 -17.62 -24.49 15.13
CA GLU A 487 -16.67 -24.88 14.08
C GLU A 487 -16.90 -24.08 12.79
N ALA A 488 -18.15 -23.69 12.53
CA ALA A 488 -18.53 -22.92 11.36
C ALA A 488 -17.96 -21.49 11.40
N TYR A 489 -17.91 -20.87 12.59
CA TYR A 489 -17.18 -19.61 12.81
C TYR A 489 -15.65 -19.74 12.72
N GLU A 490 -15.12 -20.95 12.90
CA GLU A 490 -13.68 -21.25 12.75
C GLU A 490 -13.28 -21.58 11.30
N GLN A 491 -14.26 -21.75 10.39
CA GLN A 491 -13.97 -21.99 8.98
C GLN A 491 -13.52 -20.70 8.30
N PRO A 492 -12.54 -20.78 7.38
CA PRO A 492 -12.07 -19.61 6.67
C PRO A 492 -13.21 -19.06 5.80
N ILE A 493 -13.70 -17.87 6.17
CA ILE A 493 -14.62 -17.07 5.38
C ILE A 493 -14.05 -16.96 3.96
N PRO A 494 -14.84 -17.21 2.89
CA PRO A 494 -14.42 -17.01 1.51
C PRO A 494 -13.73 -15.64 1.33
N LEU A 495 -12.57 -15.60 0.68
CA LEU A 495 -11.78 -14.35 0.52
C LEU A 495 -12.55 -13.22 -0.15
N GLU A 496 -13.58 -13.55 -0.95
CA GLU A 496 -14.49 -12.58 -1.55
C GLU A 496 -15.20 -11.72 -0.51
N LEU A 497 -15.43 -12.21 0.72
CA LEU A 497 -16.01 -11.47 1.85
C LEU A 497 -14.96 -10.80 2.72
N ARG A 498 -13.73 -11.33 2.82
CA ARG A 498 -12.67 -10.74 3.65
C ARG A 498 -12.02 -9.53 2.98
N ASN A 499 -11.77 -9.62 1.67
CA ASN A 499 -11.24 -8.50 0.88
C ASN A 499 -12.25 -7.34 0.79
N ARG A 500 -13.53 -7.68 0.93
CA ARG A 500 -14.67 -6.79 0.87
C ARG A 500 -15.07 -6.23 2.23
N GLN A 501 -14.98 -7.01 3.32
CA GLN A 501 -15.03 -6.48 4.68
C GLN A 501 -13.91 -5.46 4.90
N ASN A 502 -12.69 -5.68 4.39
CA ASN A 502 -11.59 -4.74 4.56
C ASN A 502 -11.69 -3.49 3.66
N SER A 503 -12.14 -3.61 2.40
CA SER A 503 -12.43 -2.41 1.59
C SER A 503 -13.57 -1.59 2.21
N THR A 504 -14.55 -2.26 2.82
CA THR A 504 -15.68 -1.63 3.53
C THR A 504 -15.42 -1.41 5.02
N TYR A 505 -14.24 -1.72 5.57
CA TYR A 505 -13.85 -1.29 6.93
C TYR A 505 -13.01 -0.01 6.84
N GLU A 506 -12.24 0.13 5.75
CA GLU A 506 -11.60 1.39 5.38
C GLU A 506 -12.59 2.40 4.75
N GLU A 507 -13.64 1.94 4.05
CA GLU A 507 -14.74 2.80 3.58
C GLU A 507 -15.96 2.84 4.54
N GLY A 508 -16.19 1.82 5.37
CA GLY A 508 -17.40 1.70 6.21
C GLY A 508 -17.33 2.28 7.61
N LEU A 509 -16.24 2.98 7.97
CA LEU A 509 -16.38 4.07 8.94
C LEU A 509 -17.24 5.23 8.40
N ALA A 510 -17.62 5.21 7.11
CA ALA A 510 -18.55 6.16 6.49
C ALA A 510 -19.89 5.56 5.99
N HIS A 511 -20.14 4.25 6.04
CA HIS A 511 -21.34 3.65 5.41
C HIS A 511 -22.06 2.62 6.28
N TYR A 512 -23.23 3.03 6.75
CA TYR A 512 -24.31 2.25 7.38
C TYR A 512 -25.61 2.89 6.86
N ASP A 513 -26.51 2.03 6.43
CA ASP A 513 -27.64 2.28 5.57
C ASP A 513 -28.37 3.60 5.74
N ASN A 514 -28.34 4.40 4.67
CA ASN A 514 -29.54 4.99 4.08
C ASN A 514 -29.35 5.20 2.59
N ALA A 515 -30.43 5.07 1.83
CA ALA A 515 -30.52 5.52 0.43
C ALA A 515 -30.10 7.00 0.24
N PHE A 516 -30.07 7.77 1.34
CA PHE A 516 -29.69 9.18 1.39
C PHE A 516 -28.22 9.46 1.08
N TYR A 517 -27.30 8.57 1.49
CA TYR A 517 -25.86 8.83 1.39
C TYR A 517 -25.31 8.52 0.00
N HIS A 518 -25.91 7.59 -0.75
CA HIS A 518 -25.51 7.30 -2.13
C HIS A 518 -25.93 8.41 -3.11
N VAL A 519 -27.04 9.11 -2.85
CA VAL A 519 -27.42 10.31 -3.61
C VAL A 519 -26.46 11.47 -3.27
N TRP A 520 -26.09 11.62 -1.99
CA TRP A 520 -25.09 12.62 -1.57
C TRP A 520 -23.67 12.34 -2.12
N PHE A 521 -23.19 11.09 -2.10
CA PHE A 521 -21.85 10.74 -2.57
C PHE A 521 -21.72 10.79 -4.11
N ASN A 522 -22.76 10.38 -4.85
CA ASN A 522 -22.79 10.56 -6.31
C ASN A 522 -22.94 12.04 -6.71
N ASN A 523 -23.62 12.86 -5.90
CA ASN A 523 -23.64 14.32 -6.11
C ASN A 523 -22.30 14.99 -5.74
N ARG A 524 -21.49 14.38 -4.87
CA ARG A 524 -20.13 14.86 -4.51
C ARG A 524 -19.12 14.68 -5.64
N ILE A 525 -19.36 13.72 -6.55
CA ILE A 525 -18.60 13.55 -7.80
C ILE A 525 -19.09 14.52 -8.90
N MET A 526 -20.21 15.22 -8.68
CA MET A 526 -20.87 16.09 -9.68
C MET A 526 -21.18 17.49 -9.16
N SER A 527 -20.31 18.04 -8.31
CA SER A 527 -20.28 19.46 -7.99
C SER A 527 -19.00 20.06 -8.56
N GLY A 528 -18.97 20.26 -9.87
CA GLY A 528 -17.84 20.78 -10.61
C GLY A 528 -18.28 21.61 -11.81
N CYS A 529 -19.11 22.64 -11.60
CA CYS A 529 -19.07 23.94 -12.28
C CYS A 529 -20.41 24.68 -12.16
N PHE A 530 -20.43 25.78 -11.41
CA PHE A 530 -21.22 26.94 -11.81
C PHE A 530 -20.29 27.85 -12.60
N GLU A 531 -20.16 27.62 -13.91
CA GLU A 531 -19.94 28.73 -14.83
C GLU A 531 -21.31 29.37 -15.05
N THR A 532 -21.66 30.34 -14.22
CA THR A 532 -22.52 31.42 -14.71
C THR A 532 -21.60 32.44 -15.32
N ASP A 533 -21.53 32.45 -16.65
CA ASP A 533 -21.15 33.61 -17.44
C ASP A 533 -22.06 34.78 -17.06
N TRP A 534 -21.69 35.48 -15.99
CA TRP A 534 -22.02 36.89 -15.85
C TRP A 534 -20.96 37.65 -16.62
N VAL A 535 -21.35 38.06 -17.83
CA VAL A 535 -20.66 39.08 -18.59
C VAL A 535 -20.57 40.36 -17.74
N ARG A 536 -19.32 40.69 -17.35
CA ARG A 536 -18.73 41.99 -16.93
C ARG A 536 -19.15 42.58 -15.58
N PRO A 537 -18.23 43.24 -14.84
CA PRO A 537 -17.03 43.97 -15.31
C PRO A 537 -15.71 43.48 -14.72
N ASP A 538 -14.60 43.74 -15.41
CA ASP A 538 -13.25 43.64 -14.86
C ASP A 538 -13.18 44.30 -13.47
N PRO A 539 -12.68 43.63 -12.42
CA PRO A 539 -12.08 44.32 -11.28
C PRO A 539 -10.60 44.57 -11.59
N LYS A 540 -10.35 45.38 -12.61
CA LYS A 540 -9.37 46.45 -12.49
C LYS A 540 -10.20 47.69 -12.16
N PRO A 541 -9.99 48.30 -10.98
CA PRO A 541 -8.79 49.09 -10.84
C PRO A 541 -8.14 48.97 -9.46
N MET A 542 -6.97 48.35 -9.43
CA MET A 542 -5.88 48.94 -8.64
C MET A 542 -5.07 49.95 -9.49
N GLU A 543 -5.37 50.05 -10.80
CA GLU A 543 -4.78 51.05 -11.71
C GLU A 543 -5.37 52.45 -11.53
N ASP A 544 -6.64 52.62 -11.19
CA ASP A 544 -7.28 53.97 -11.09
C ASP A 544 -6.93 54.68 -9.77
N LEU A 545 -6.64 53.92 -8.70
CA LEU A 545 -6.05 54.47 -7.47
C LEU A 545 -4.57 54.81 -7.69
N GLU A 546 -3.81 53.97 -8.40
CA GLU A 546 -2.40 54.24 -8.74
C GLU A 546 -2.25 55.40 -9.73
N VAL A 547 -3.17 55.54 -10.69
CA VAL A 547 -3.23 56.67 -11.63
C VAL A 547 -3.69 57.94 -10.90
N ARG A 548 -4.70 57.89 -10.02
CA ARG A 548 -5.08 59.05 -9.18
C ARG A 548 -4.02 59.42 -8.17
N VAL A 549 -3.33 58.45 -7.57
CA VAL A 549 -2.19 58.68 -6.68
C VAL A 549 -1.02 59.26 -7.49
N MET A 550 -0.76 58.77 -8.70
CA MET A 550 0.24 59.37 -9.60
C MET A 550 -0.15 60.77 -10.05
N GLU A 551 -1.42 61.06 -10.37
CA GLU A 551 -1.91 62.39 -10.73
C GLU A 551 -1.90 63.35 -9.53
N MET A 552 -2.27 62.88 -8.33
CA MET A 552 -2.18 63.66 -7.08
C MET A 552 -0.73 63.91 -6.67
N MET A 553 0.18 62.95 -6.87
CA MET A 553 1.62 63.10 -6.66
C MET A 553 2.25 64.02 -7.70
N ARG A 554 1.82 63.94 -8.97
CA ARG A 554 2.27 64.82 -10.06
C ARG A 554 1.75 66.26 -9.89
N ALA A 555 0.51 66.43 -9.44
CA ALA A 555 -0.07 67.75 -9.16
C ALA A 555 0.55 68.43 -7.92
N ASN A 556 1.08 67.64 -6.98
CA ASN A 556 1.74 68.11 -5.76
C ASN A 556 3.27 67.88 -5.77
N GLU A 557 3.89 67.68 -6.93
CA GLU A 557 5.32 67.34 -7.09
C GLU A 557 6.29 68.22 -6.29
N PRO A 558 6.13 69.56 -6.17
CA PRO A 558 7.03 70.38 -5.36
C PRO A 558 6.85 70.22 -3.83
N LEU A 559 5.79 69.55 -3.37
CA LEU A 559 5.43 69.36 -1.95
C LEU A 559 5.67 67.93 -1.45
N LEU A 560 6.08 66.99 -2.33
CA LEU A 560 6.34 65.61 -1.96
C LEU A 560 7.57 65.47 -1.06
N VAL A 561 7.45 64.69 0.01
CA VAL A 561 8.56 64.38 0.91
C VAL A 561 9.48 63.35 0.24
N LYS A 562 10.77 63.29 0.62
CA LYS A 562 11.80 62.46 -0.05
C LYS A 562 11.39 60.99 -0.28
N ALA A 563 10.66 60.38 0.66
CA ALA A 563 10.18 59.01 0.54
C ALA A 563 9.05 58.86 -0.51
N GLU A 564 8.15 59.85 -0.60
CA GLU A 564 7.06 59.86 -1.59
C GLU A 564 7.58 60.10 -3.00
N ARG A 565 8.65 60.91 -3.13
CA ARG A 565 9.34 61.16 -4.39
C ARG A 565 10.05 59.92 -4.93
N GLN A 566 10.63 59.11 -4.05
CA GLN A 566 11.25 57.82 -4.41
C GLN A 566 10.22 56.80 -4.89
N VAL A 567 9.03 56.78 -4.27
CA VAL A 567 7.92 55.92 -4.73
C VAL A 567 7.42 56.37 -6.10
N TYR A 568 7.29 57.69 -6.32
CA TYR A 568 6.93 58.25 -7.62
C TYR A 568 7.94 57.91 -8.73
N GLU A 569 9.25 58.00 -8.46
CA GLU A 569 10.32 57.61 -9.41
C GLU A 569 10.34 56.11 -9.74
N CYS A 570 10.07 55.24 -8.75
CA CYS A 570 9.99 53.79 -8.95
C CYS A 570 8.77 53.38 -9.79
N LEU A 571 7.64 54.09 -9.67
CA LEU A 571 6.43 53.78 -10.43
C LEU A 571 6.56 54.18 -11.92
N ILE A 572 7.27 55.27 -12.23
CA ILE A 572 7.50 55.72 -13.61
C ILE A 572 8.45 54.75 -14.37
N THR A 573 9.45 54.22 -13.69
CA THR A 573 10.46 53.32 -14.28
C THR A 573 9.94 51.92 -14.62
N SER A 574 8.85 51.46 -13.97
CA SER A 574 8.22 50.16 -14.22
C SER A 574 7.53 50.05 -15.60
N SER A 575 7.01 51.17 -16.14
CA SER A 575 6.30 51.16 -17.43
C SER A 575 7.21 50.99 -18.66
N LEU A 576 8.50 51.37 -18.56
CA LEU A 576 9.48 51.19 -19.64
C LEU A 576 10.03 49.76 -19.75
N VAL A 577 9.83 48.92 -18.73
CA VAL A 577 10.37 47.55 -18.67
C VAL A 577 9.45 46.56 -19.40
N TYR A 578 8.15 46.85 -19.50
CA TYR A 578 7.18 46.00 -20.21
C TYR A 578 7.24 46.11 -21.74
N GLN A 579 7.88 47.15 -22.29
CA GLN A 579 7.92 47.38 -23.75
C GLN A 579 9.17 46.82 -24.46
N ASN A 580 10.24 46.44 -23.73
CA ASN A 580 11.53 46.17 -24.35
C ASN A 580 12.03 44.72 -24.31
N ASN A 581 11.21 43.73 -23.96
CA ASN A 581 11.41 42.28 -24.24
C ASN A 581 12.88 41.78 -24.25
N ILE A 582 13.62 42.02 -23.17
CA ILE A 582 15.03 41.63 -23.02
C ILE A 582 15.24 40.82 -21.73
N LEU A 583 15.80 39.62 -21.94
CA LEU A 583 16.60 38.72 -21.08
C LEU A 583 15.96 37.57 -20.29
N GLU A 584 16.21 36.37 -20.83
CA GLU A 584 16.63 35.16 -20.10
C GLU A 584 17.84 35.41 -19.17
N PHE A 585 18.00 34.53 -18.17
CA PHE A 585 19.03 34.44 -17.12
C PHE A 585 18.86 35.33 -15.88
N CYS A 586 18.35 34.75 -14.79
CA CYS A 586 18.95 34.75 -13.44
C CYS A 586 18.00 34.16 -12.37
N VAL A 587 18.30 32.94 -11.91
CA VAL A 587 18.10 32.40 -10.55
C VAL A 587 19.32 31.50 -10.36
N PRO A 588 20.09 31.50 -9.24
CA PRO A 588 19.62 31.23 -7.87
C PRO A 588 20.28 32.07 -6.75
N GLU A 589 19.58 32.39 -5.65
CA GLU A 589 19.10 31.55 -4.53
C GLU A 589 20.16 31.38 -3.43
N ALA A 590 19.83 31.99 -2.29
CA ALA A 590 20.20 31.62 -0.91
C ALA A 590 21.43 30.71 -0.70
N CYS A 591 22.57 31.34 -0.40
CA CYS A 591 23.72 30.85 0.37
C CYS A 591 24.63 32.08 0.55
N LEU A 592 25.01 32.62 1.70
CA LEU A 592 25.28 32.05 3.01
C LEU A 592 25.25 33.17 4.06
N GLU A 593 24.60 32.91 5.20
CA GLU A 593 24.84 33.63 6.45
C GLU A 593 26.18 33.16 7.07
N MET A 594 27.08 34.08 7.47
CA MET A 594 27.97 34.07 8.67
C MET A 594 29.12 35.12 8.55
N PRO A 595 29.80 35.51 9.66
CA PRO A 595 30.11 36.91 9.98
C PRO A 595 31.37 37.49 9.34
N ARG A 596 31.34 38.82 9.24
CA ARG A 596 32.32 39.73 8.67
C ARG A 596 33.73 39.55 9.25
N VAL A 597 34.68 39.24 8.37
CA VAL A 597 36.10 39.64 8.52
C VAL A 597 36.13 41.17 8.49
N SER A 598 36.79 41.81 9.45
CA SER A 598 36.87 43.27 9.49
C SER A 598 37.83 43.81 8.42
N GLU A 599 37.50 44.99 7.90
CA GLU A 599 38.23 45.70 6.83
C GLU A 599 39.71 45.94 7.19
N GLU A 600 40.02 46.09 8.49
CA GLU A 600 41.39 46.20 9.03
C GLU A 600 42.22 44.93 8.85
N MET A 601 41.60 43.75 8.90
CA MET A 601 42.30 42.46 8.78
C MET A 601 42.66 42.17 7.32
N ILE A 602 41.81 42.62 6.39
CA ILE A 602 42.05 42.56 4.94
C ILE A 602 43.17 43.54 4.55
N GLN A 603 43.20 44.74 5.13
CA GLN A 603 44.28 45.71 4.88
C GLN A 603 45.64 45.23 5.39
N ARG A 604 45.72 44.54 6.53
CA ARG A 604 46.98 43.94 7.02
C ARG A 604 47.51 42.84 6.10
N LEU A 605 46.64 41.96 5.63
CA LEU A 605 47.01 40.85 4.73
C LEU A 605 47.39 41.32 3.30
N ALA A 606 46.86 42.46 2.87
CA ALA A 606 47.27 43.11 1.62
C ALA A 606 48.65 43.79 1.72
N VAL A 607 48.99 44.39 2.87
CA VAL A 607 50.29 45.05 3.11
C VAL A 607 51.44 44.04 3.25
N GLU A 608 51.16 42.84 3.74
CA GLU A 608 52.15 41.75 3.87
C GLU A 608 52.39 40.97 2.55
N GLY A 609 51.76 41.36 1.44
CA GLY A 609 52.01 40.78 0.11
C GLY A 609 51.38 39.40 -0.14
N HIS A 610 50.35 39.03 0.64
CA HIS A 610 49.74 37.70 0.59
C HIS A 610 48.48 37.59 -0.28
N LEU A 611 48.09 38.63 -1.03
CA LEU A 611 46.94 38.60 -1.93
C LEU A 611 47.32 39.13 -3.32
N ILE A 612 47.30 38.24 -4.32
CA ILE A 612 47.29 38.57 -5.76
C ILE A 612 45.90 38.18 -6.30
N ASP A 613 45.34 39.08 -7.12
CA ASP A 613 43.95 39.16 -7.56
C ASP A 613 43.34 37.91 -8.22
N ASN A 614 42.18 37.45 -7.70
CA ASN A 614 40.87 37.32 -8.40
C ASN A 614 39.94 36.29 -7.68
N PRO A 615 38.75 36.68 -7.16
CA PRO A 615 37.93 35.83 -6.30
C PRO A 615 36.79 35.13 -7.06
N ARG A 616 37.06 33.93 -7.61
CA ARG A 616 36.00 32.98 -8.02
C ARG A 616 36.30 31.50 -7.73
N CYS A 617 37.27 31.21 -6.87
CA CYS A 617 37.65 29.83 -6.56
C CYS A 617 37.94 29.61 -5.08
N TYR A 618 36.96 29.65 -4.17
CA TYR A 618 37.11 29.07 -2.82
C TYR A 618 35.76 28.63 -2.22
N GLU A 619 35.26 27.48 -2.66
CA GLU A 619 34.51 26.53 -1.81
C GLU A 619 34.89 25.11 -2.24
N TYR A 620 36.14 24.73 -1.96
CA TYR A 620 36.56 23.33 -1.90
C TYR A 620 37.67 23.25 -0.86
N ASP A 621 37.52 22.36 0.12
CA ASP A 621 38.65 21.89 0.92
C ASP A 621 39.76 21.46 -0.04
N PHE A 622 40.94 22.08 0.10
CA PHE A 622 42.22 21.70 -0.50
C PHE A 622 42.14 20.52 -1.49
N LEU A 623 41.87 20.78 -2.77
CA LEU A 623 42.23 19.81 -3.81
C LEU A 623 43.76 19.68 -3.75
N PRO A 624 44.32 18.52 -3.37
CA PRO A 624 45.75 18.33 -3.49
C PRO A 624 46.10 18.59 -4.95
N LYS A 625 47.24 19.25 -5.21
CA LYS A 625 47.85 19.22 -6.55
C LYS A 625 48.06 17.75 -6.91
N CYS A 626 47.08 17.15 -7.59
CA CYS A 626 47.14 15.76 -8.00
C CYS A 626 48.31 15.64 -8.96
N PHE A 627 49.32 14.86 -8.58
CA PHE A 627 50.19 14.26 -9.57
C PHE A 627 49.28 13.59 -10.60
N ILE A 628 49.33 14.06 -11.85
CA ILE A 628 48.51 13.54 -12.94
C ILE A 628 48.97 12.11 -13.22
N GLN A 629 48.35 11.15 -12.53
CA GLN A 629 48.52 9.74 -12.87
C GLN A 629 47.69 9.45 -14.12
N PRO A 630 48.20 8.62 -15.05
CA PRO A 630 47.48 8.27 -16.28
C PRO A 630 46.17 7.51 -15.98
N LEU A 631 46.12 6.79 -14.86
CA LEU A 631 44.92 6.11 -14.36
C LEU A 631 44.58 6.60 -12.94
N PRO A 632 43.29 6.63 -12.57
CA PRO A 632 42.87 6.99 -11.21
C PRO A 632 43.41 5.96 -10.21
N ALA A 633 43.66 6.37 -8.96
CA ALA A 633 44.20 5.48 -7.91
C ALA A 633 43.30 4.25 -7.67
N SER A 634 41.99 4.43 -7.77
CA SER A 634 41.02 3.34 -7.88
C SER A 634 39.81 3.78 -8.69
N PHE A 635 39.39 2.95 -9.64
CA PHE A 635 38.18 3.20 -10.42
C PHE A 635 36.96 2.81 -9.61
N SER A 636 35.92 3.64 -9.44
CA SER A 636 34.67 3.26 -8.75
C SER A 636 33.47 3.66 -9.58
N LEU A 637 32.42 2.84 -9.59
CA LEU A 637 31.15 3.13 -10.26
C LEU A 637 30.29 4.15 -9.49
N LEU A 638 30.65 4.45 -8.24
CA LEU A 638 29.91 5.36 -7.34
C LEU A 638 30.69 6.64 -6.98
N SER A 639 31.85 6.89 -7.61
CA SER A 639 32.64 8.12 -7.37
C SER A 639 31.83 9.38 -7.66
N LYS A 640 32.05 10.48 -6.92
CA LYS A 640 31.34 11.74 -7.18
C LYS A 640 31.61 12.22 -8.61
N LEU A 641 30.57 12.61 -9.36
CA LEU A 641 30.72 13.21 -10.68
C LEU A 641 30.94 14.72 -10.53
N TYR A 642 31.84 15.27 -11.33
CA TYR A 642 32.09 16.72 -11.45
C TYR A 642 31.57 17.31 -12.76
N VAL A 643 30.93 16.47 -13.57
CA VAL A 643 30.27 16.83 -14.84
C VAL A 643 28.77 16.62 -14.72
N PRO A 644 27.96 17.36 -15.51
CA PRO A 644 26.52 17.16 -15.52
C PRO A 644 26.15 15.83 -16.22
N ILE A 645 24.95 15.30 -15.92
CA ILE A 645 24.51 13.96 -16.35
C ILE A 645 24.21 13.91 -17.86
N ASP A 646 23.85 15.05 -18.44
CA ASP A 646 23.51 15.25 -19.85
C ASP A 646 24.74 15.51 -20.75
N ILE A 647 25.96 15.48 -20.21
CA ILE A 647 27.20 15.64 -20.98
C ILE A 647 27.25 14.70 -22.18
N THR A 648 27.60 15.23 -23.34
CA THR A 648 27.72 14.46 -24.59
C THR A 648 29.00 13.63 -24.61
N SER A 649 29.04 12.57 -25.42
CA SER A 649 30.27 11.80 -25.59
C SER A 649 31.42 12.65 -26.14
N GLU A 650 31.13 13.59 -27.04
CA GLU A 650 32.11 14.48 -27.66
C GLU A 650 32.77 15.41 -26.64
N GLU A 651 31.98 16.06 -25.79
CA GLU A 651 32.48 16.90 -24.69
C GLU A 651 33.31 16.08 -23.70
N LEU A 652 32.83 14.87 -23.36
CA LEU A 652 33.51 13.97 -22.44
C LEU A 652 34.90 13.55 -22.97
N MET A 653 34.97 13.15 -24.24
CA MET A 653 36.24 12.78 -24.89
C MET A 653 37.19 13.99 -25.00
N ALA A 654 36.67 15.17 -25.34
CA ALA A 654 37.45 16.40 -25.41
C ALA A 654 38.07 16.79 -24.05
N MET A 655 37.35 16.58 -22.95
CA MET A 655 37.89 16.76 -21.60
C MET A 655 39.02 15.76 -21.31
N LEU A 656 38.86 14.49 -21.65
CA LEU A 656 39.84 13.44 -21.35
C LEU A 656 41.13 13.60 -22.16
N HIS A 657 41.05 14.02 -23.42
CA HIS A 657 42.24 14.33 -24.22
C HIS A 657 43.07 15.48 -23.62
N LYS A 658 42.44 16.44 -22.94
CA LYS A 658 43.14 17.52 -22.23
C LYS A 658 43.88 17.01 -20.98
N LYS A 659 43.50 15.86 -20.40
CA LYS A 659 44.17 15.29 -19.21
C LYS A 659 45.64 14.96 -19.48
N ALA A 660 45.95 14.45 -20.68
CA ALA A 660 47.31 14.06 -21.04
C ALA A 660 48.25 15.26 -21.27
N THR A 661 47.70 16.45 -21.50
CA THR A 661 48.46 17.62 -21.99
C THR A 661 48.39 18.83 -21.07
N ASN A 662 47.44 18.88 -20.12
CA ASN A 662 47.17 20.09 -19.33
C ASN A 662 47.34 19.89 -17.81
N PRO A 663 48.26 20.63 -17.14
CA PRO A 663 48.41 20.62 -15.68
C PRO A 663 47.19 21.18 -14.90
N THR A 664 46.24 21.87 -15.55
CA THR A 664 45.00 22.39 -14.94
C THR A 664 43.76 21.56 -15.31
N TYR A 665 43.92 20.26 -15.56
CA TYR A 665 42.81 19.37 -15.89
C TYR A 665 41.80 19.27 -14.74
N ASN A 666 40.52 19.56 -15.03
CA ASN A 666 39.42 19.30 -14.12
C ASN A 666 38.95 17.84 -14.27
N PRO A 667 39.01 17.02 -13.22
CA PRO A 667 38.62 15.62 -13.30
C PRO A 667 37.12 15.47 -13.60
N VAL A 668 36.77 14.47 -14.41
CA VAL A 668 35.37 14.14 -14.73
C VAL A 668 34.64 13.60 -13.49
N PHE A 669 35.35 12.84 -12.67
CA PHE A 669 34.83 12.21 -11.45
C PHE A 669 35.94 12.11 -10.39
N GLU A 670 35.55 11.87 -9.14
CA GLU A 670 36.48 11.70 -8.03
C GLU A 670 37.41 10.49 -8.25
N GLU A 671 38.70 10.77 -8.49
CA GLU A 671 39.72 9.76 -8.80
C GLU A 671 40.23 9.02 -7.54
N PHE A 672 39.90 9.54 -6.35
CA PHE A 672 40.10 8.86 -5.06
C PHE A 672 38.78 8.27 -4.56
N ALA A 673 38.49 7.02 -4.92
CA ALA A 673 37.28 6.37 -4.43
C ALA A 673 37.30 6.19 -2.90
N HIS A 674 36.28 6.72 -2.23
CA HIS A 674 36.03 6.46 -0.82
C HIS A 674 35.32 5.11 -0.64
N LEU A 675 35.55 4.47 0.50
CA LEU A 675 34.84 3.25 0.89
C LEU A 675 33.33 3.54 0.97
N PRO A 676 32.47 2.69 0.36
CA PRO A 676 31.03 2.77 0.61
C PRO A 676 30.77 2.61 2.11
N LYS A 677 30.14 3.61 2.70
CA LYS A 677 29.69 3.53 4.10
C LYS A 677 28.66 2.42 4.23
N ALA A 678 28.62 1.78 5.40
CA ALA A 678 27.53 0.87 5.75
C ALA A 678 26.18 1.61 5.62
N PRO A 679 25.09 0.91 5.29
CA PRO A 679 23.77 1.54 5.23
C PRO A 679 23.44 2.21 6.58
N GLU A 680 22.84 3.40 6.49
CA GLU A 680 22.48 4.17 7.67
C GLU A 680 21.29 3.53 8.37
N LEU A 681 21.32 3.57 9.71
CA LEU A 681 20.22 3.09 10.52
C LEU A 681 18.99 4.00 10.34
N PRO A 682 17.77 3.47 10.53
CA PRO A 682 16.56 4.29 10.49
C PRO A 682 16.64 5.43 11.50
N LEU A 683 16.24 6.64 11.10
CA LEU A 683 16.25 7.84 11.96
C LEU A 683 15.42 7.68 13.23
N LYS A 684 14.38 6.83 13.20
CA LYS A 684 13.57 6.47 14.36
C LYS A 684 13.76 4.98 14.64
N PRO A 685 14.17 4.59 15.85
CA PRO A 685 14.22 3.18 16.22
C PRO A 685 12.80 2.59 16.21
N ILE A 686 12.69 1.31 15.87
CA ILE A 686 11.40 0.60 15.79
C ILE A 686 10.74 0.49 17.17
N ALA A 687 11.55 0.31 18.20
CA ALA A 687 11.13 0.34 19.60
C ALA A 687 12.23 1.00 20.44
N THR A 688 11.83 1.76 21.44
CA THR A 688 12.73 2.33 22.44
C THR A 688 13.16 1.28 23.47
N GLU A 689 14.29 1.48 24.15
CA GLU A 689 14.74 0.58 25.22
C GLU A 689 13.69 0.48 26.36
N GLU A 690 12.98 1.57 26.62
CA GLU A 690 11.89 1.63 27.60
C GLU A 690 10.68 0.77 27.20
N GLU A 691 10.27 0.80 25.93
CA GLU A 691 9.20 -0.06 25.41
C GLU A 691 9.58 -1.54 25.43
N VAL A 692 10.83 -1.86 25.10
CA VAL A 692 11.36 -3.25 25.20
C VAL A 692 11.30 -3.72 26.65
N LYS A 693 11.80 -2.90 27.58
CA LYS A 693 11.80 -3.23 29.01
C LYS A 693 10.38 -3.39 29.55
N ALA A 694 9.48 -2.48 29.21
CA ALA A 694 8.07 -2.56 29.61
C ALA A 694 7.37 -3.82 29.06
N ALA A 695 7.64 -4.21 27.81
CA ALA A 695 7.10 -5.44 27.21
C ALA A 695 7.63 -6.70 27.91
N LEU A 696 8.93 -6.74 28.23
CA LEU A 696 9.55 -7.84 28.96
C LEU A 696 9.00 -7.96 30.39
N GLU A 697 8.81 -6.84 31.10
CA GLU A 697 8.20 -6.80 32.44
C GLU A 697 6.74 -7.28 32.43
N LYS A 698 6.00 -7.04 31.34
CA LYS A 698 4.61 -7.47 31.15
C LYS A 698 4.45 -8.88 30.57
N ASN A 699 5.55 -9.61 30.30
CA ASN A 699 5.54 -10.91 29.62
C ASN A 699 4.86 -10.88 28.22
N GLU A 700 4.97 -9.74 27.53
CA GLU A 700 4.44 -9.53 26.19
C GLU A 700 5.47 -9.95 25.11
N ARG A 701 5.03 -10.09 23.85
CA ARG A 701 5.93 -10.43 22.74
C ARG A 701 6.96 -9.31 22.56
N HIS A 702 8.24 -9.69 22.44
CA HIS A 702 9.32 -8.73 22.23
C HIS A 702 9.04 -7.80 21.04
N PRO A 703 9.07 -6.46 21.19
CA PRO A 703 8.59 -5.52 20.18
C PRO A 703 9.44 -5.53 18.90
N LEU A 704 10.72 -5.90 19.01
CA LEU A 704 11.62 -6.11 17.86
C LEU A 704 11.36 -7.41 17.08
N ILE A 705 10.46 -8.31 17.53
CA ILE A 705 10.02 -9.44 16.71
C ILE A 705 8.93 -8.96 15.76
N MET A 706 9.33 -8.67 14.53
CA MET A 706 8.48 -8.09 13.50
C MET A 706 7.43 -9.09 13.02
N LYS A 707 6.22 -8.58 12.74
CA LYS A 707 5.19 -9.36 12.05
C LYS A 707 5.53 -9.45 10.57
N THR A 708 5.80 -10.66 10.08
CA THR A 708 6.03 -10.88 8.65
C THR A 708 4.73 -10.71 7.85
N PRO A 709 4.75 -9.92 6.75
CA PRO A 709 3.68 -9.91 5.76
C PRO A 709 3.44 -11.30 5.18
N ILE A 710 2.28 -11.88 5.49
CA ILE A 710 1.77 -13.10 4.84
C ILE A 710 0.64 -12.64 3.92
N LEU A 711 0.97 -12.44 2.65
CA LEU A 711 0.04 -12.04 1.60
C LEU A 711 -0.68 -13.28 1.09
N THR A 712 -1.97 -13.15 0.80
CA THR A 712 -2.74 -14.23 0.16
C THR A 712 -3.17 -13.73 -1.21
N VAL A 713 -3.00 -14.57 -2.22
CA VAL A 713 -3.35 -14.27 -3.60
C VAL A 713 -4.34 -15.32 -4.07
N ASP A 714 -5.54 -14.86 -4.43
CA ASP A 714 -6.67 -15.76 -4.63
C ASP A 714 -7.04 -15.90 -6.10
N ASN A 715 -6.82 -14.83 -6.86
CA ASN A 715 -7.13 -14.79 -8.29
C ASN A 715 -5.92 -14.33 -9.12
N ARG A 716 -5.97 -14.68 -10.41
CA ARG A 716 -4.87 -14.45 -11.35
C ARG A 716 -4.61 -12.95 -11.58
N LYS A 717 -5.61 -12.09 -11.36
CA LYS A 717 -5.49 -10.65 -11.53
C LYS A 717 -4.65 -10.03 -10.41
N GLU A 718 -4.88 -10.43 -9.16
CA GLU A 718 -4.05 -10.04 -8.00
C GLU A 718 -2.61 -10.53 -8.15
N ALA A 719 -2.43 -11.78 -8.58
CA ALA A 719 -1.12 -12.34 -8.85
C ALA A 719 -0.31 -11.47 -9.81
N GLN A 720 -0.97 -10.87 -10.81
CA GLN A 720 -0.34 -10.05 -11.85
C GLN A 720 -0.40 -8.55 -11.57
N SER A 721 -0.87 -8.13 -10.39
CA SER A 721 -1.06 -6.71 -10.07
C SER A 721 0.27 -5.98 -9.85
N LEU A 722 0.35 -4.74 -10.31
CA LEU A 722 1.50 -3.86 -10.06
C LEU A 722 1.58 -3.45 -8.58
N GLU A 723 0.44 -3.44 -7.88
CA GLU A 723 0.36 -3.16 -6.44
C GLU A 723 1.07 -4.24 -5.63
N LEU A 724 0.88 -5.52 -5.97
CA LEU A 724 1.62 -6.62 -5.35
C LEU A 724 3.12 -6.42 -5.53
N GLN A 725 3.58 -6.13 -6.75
CA GLN A 725 5.00 -5.86 -7.01
C GLN A 725 5.53 -4.69 -6.15
N ARG A 726 4.81 -3.55 -6.12
CA ARG A 726 5.19 -2.37 -5.34
C ARG A 726 5.25 -2.65 -3.84
N TYR A 727 4.33 -3.46 -3.31
CA TYR A 727 4.35 -3.85 -1.91
C TYR A 727 5.57 -4.72 -1.60
N LEU A 728 5.80 -5.73 -2.43
CA LEU A 728 6.90 -6.67 -2.27
C LEU A 728 8.25 -5.96 -2.29
N ASP A 729 8.48 -5.08 -3.25
CA ASP A 729 9.72 -4.30 -3.40
C ASP A 729 10.01 -3.36 -2.21
N ASN A 730 8.98 -2.94 -1.45
CA ASN A 730 9.12 -2.05 -0.29
C ASN A 730 9.11 -2.79 1.06
N SER A 731 8.89 -4.11 1.07
CA SER A 731 8.87 -4.93 2.29
C SER A 731 10.29 -5.39 2.69
N THR A 732 10.49 -5.86 3.92
CA THR A 732 11.75 -6.55 4.27
C THR A 732 11.79 -7.97 3.76
N ILE A 733 10.69 -8.70 3.90
CA ILE A 733 10.50 -10.06 3.38
C ILE A 733 9.00 -10.33 3.38
N SER A 734 8.49 -11.04 2.38
CA SER A 734 7.07 -11.35 2.26
C SER A 734 6.84 -12.81 1.90
N CYS A 735 5.87 -13.44 2.56
CA CYS A 735 5.40 -14.78 2.21
C CYS A 735 4.06 -14.67 1.48
N ILE A 736 3.95 -15.30 0.32
CA ILE A 736 2.78 -15.23 -0.55
C ILE A 736 2.15 -16.62 -0.61
N ARG A 737 0.94 -16.72 -0.05
CA ARG A 737 0.11 -17.93 -0.03
C ARG A 737 -0.88 -17.93 -1.17
N GLY A 738 -1.22 -19.11 -1.67
CA GLY A 738 -2.22 -19.27 -2.73
C GLY A 738 -1.74 -18.94 -4.14
N LEU A 739 -0.60 -18.24 -4.31
CA LEU A 739 -0.09 -17.86 -5.64
C LEU A 739 0.13 -19.06 -6.58
N THR A 740 0.79 -20.11 -6.08
CA THR A 740 1.07 -21.32 -6.89
C THR A 740 -0.22 -22.04 -7.27
N SER A 741 -1.16 -22.17 -6.32
CA SER A 741 -2.47 -22.78 -6.54
C SER A 741 -3.34 -21.98 -7.51
N CYS A 742 -3.35 -20.65 -7.37
CA CYS A 742 -4.09 -19.72 -8.20
C CYS A 742 -3.64 -19.77 -9.67
N LEU A 743 -2.32 -19.81 -9.89
CA LEU A 743 -1.72 -19.93 -11.21
C LEU A 743 -1.70 -21.38 -11.74
N ARG A 744 -2.20 -22.33 -10.95
CA ARG A 744 -2.20 -23.78 -11.26
C ARG A 744 -0.82 -24.27 -11.67
N LEU A 745 0.19 -23.93 -10.85
CA LEU A 745 1.56 -24.41 -10.99
C LEU A 745 1.63 -25.89 -10.58
N ASP A 746 2.11 -26.73 -11.49
CA ASP A 746 2.39 -28.14 -11.22
C ASP A 746 3.75 -28.30 -10.53
N LEU A 747 3.73 -28.24 -9.20
CA LEU A 747 4.92 -28.40 -8.38
C LEU A 747 5.46 -29.86 -8.39
N SER A 748 4.69 -30.83 -8.89
CA SER A 748 5.14 -32.24 -8.94
C SER A 748 6.33 -32.43 -9.89
N LEU A 749 6.49 -31.53 -10.87
CA LEU A 749 7.63 -31.48 -11.79
C LEU A 749 8.98 -31.22 -11.09
N PHE A 750 8.95 -30.68 -9.86
CA PHE A 750 10.12 -30.39 -9.03
C PHE A 750 10.27 -31.37 -7.86
N SER A 751 9.47 -32.43 -7.84
CA SER A 751 9.59 -33.47 -6.82
C SER A 751 10.91 -34.23 -6.94
N THR A 752 11.39 -34.80 -5.84
CA THR A 752 12.60 -35.63 -5.80
C THR A 752 12.56 -36.76 -6.83
N LYS A 753 11.38 -37.35 -7.06
CA LYS A 753 11.18 -38.37 -8.08
C LYS A 753 11.40 -37.81 -9.48
N ALA A 754 10.73 -36.72 -9.83
CA ALA A 754 10.82 -36.13 -11.17
C ALA A 754 12.25 -35.66 -11.51
N VAL A 755 12.93 -35.01 -10.57
CA VAL A 755 14.31 -34.52 -10.77
C VAL A 755 15.29 -35.70 -10.94
N ALA A 756 15.12 -36.78 -10.16
CA ALA A 756 15.96 -37.97 -10.26
C ALA A 756 15.70 -38.79 -11.53
N GLU A 757 14.52 -38.72 -12.12
CA GLU A 757 14.19 -39.39 -13.40
C GLU A 757 14.81 -38.66 -14.61
N ILE A 758 14.94 -37.33 -14.55
CA ILE A 758 15.44 -36.52 -15.68
C ILE A 758 16.97 -36.54 -15.75
N ASP A 759 17.66 -36.24 -14.64
CA ASP A 759 19.12 -36.23 -14.60
C ASP A 759 19.66 -36.92 -13.32
N PRO A 760 19.62 -38.27 -13.26
CA PRO A 760 19.99 -39.02 -12.06
C PRO A 760 21.46 -38.84 -11.67
N ASN A 761 22.33 -38.61 -12.66
CA ASN A 761 23.78 -38.60 -12.50
C ASN A 761 24.35 -37.19 -12.35
N GLN A 762 23.52 -36.15 -12.41
CA GLN A 762 23.94 -34.79 -12.14
C GLN A 762 24.62 -34.70 -10.77
N GLU A 763 25.83 -34.16 -10.75
CA GLU A 763 26.56 -33.91 -9.52
C GLU A 763 25.95 -32.72 -8.77
N ILE A 764 25.69 -32.91 -7.48
CA ILE A 764 25.11 -31.92 -6.59
C ILE A 764 26.00 -31.74 -5.36
N ARG A 765 25.97 -30.52 -4.80
CA ARG A 765 26.71 -30.20 -3.58
C ARG A 765 25.93 -30.67 -2.36
N VAL A 766 26.61 -31.33 -1.44
CA VAL A 766 26.07 -31.76 -0.15
C VAL A 766 26.75 -31.02 0.97
N LEU A 767 25.92 -30.55 1.90
CA LEU A 767 26.30 -29.85 3.11
C LEU A 767 26.00 -30.77 4.30
N THR A 768 27.05 -31.22 5.00
CA THR A 768 26.90 -32.03 6.22
C THR A 768 26.88 -31.12 7.43
N GLN A 769 25.79 -31.19 8.20
CA GLN A 769 25.43 -30.26 9.27
C GLN A 769 24.96 -31.02 10.52
N TYR A 770 24.88 -30.34 11.66
CA TYR A 770 24.23 -30.89 12.85
C TYR A 770 22.71 -30.64 12.84
N HIS A 771 21.96 -31.64 13.30
CA HIS A 771 20.53 -31.53 13.53
C HIS A 771 20.26 -30.77 14.84
N ILE A 772 20.16 -29.45 14.76
CA ILE A 772 19.95 -28.54 15.90
C ILE A 772 18.62 -27.77 15.73
N PRO A 773 17.83 -27.51 16.80
CA PRO A 773 16.64 -26.66 16.75
C PRO A 773 16.91 -25.25 16.21
N ALA A 774 15.94 -24.63 15.53
CA ALA A 774 16.14 -23.38 14.79
C ALA A 774 16.56 -22.18 15.67
N GLU A 775 16.19 -22.18 16.94
CA GLU A 775 16.44 -21.08 17.87
C GLU A 775 17.89 -21.02 18.35
N THR A 776 18.66 -22.10 18.19
CA THR A 776 20.00 -22.22 18.77
C THR A 776 21.02 -22.75 17.79
N ASN A 777 22.29 -22.54 18.12
CA ASN A 777 23.41 -23.12 17.40
C ASN A 777 24.57 -23.37 18.38
N CYS A 778 25.33 -24.43 18.13
CA CYS A 778 26.43 -24.83 18.99
C CYS A 778 27.59 -25.43 18.18
N ASP A 779 28.78 -25.44 18.79
CA ASP A 779 29.97 -26.06 18.25
C ASP A 779 29.99 -27.59 18.50
N HIS A 780 31.11 -28.23 18.16
CA HIS A 780 31.34 -29.67 18.38
C HIS A 780 31.30 -30.08 19.85
N ALA A 781 31.61 -29.16 20.76
CA ALA A 781 31.59 -29.37 22.22
C ALA A 781 30.22 -29.05 22.84
N GLY A 782 29.23 -28.66 22.02
CA GLY A 782 27.91 -28.24 22.47
C GLY A 782 27.86 -26.83 23.06
N GLN A 783 28.93 -26.04 22.91
CA GLN A 783 28.99 -24.65 23.37
C GLN A 783 28.26 -23.72 22.39
N PRO A 784 27.44 -22.75 22.87
CA PRO A 784 26.75 -21.81 22.01
C PRO A 784 27.71 -20.99 21.12
N THR A 785 27.44 -20.95 19.81
CA THR A 785 28.24 -20.17 18.86
C THR A 785 27.39 -19.72 17.68
N TRP A 786 27.82 -18.65 17.00
CA TRP A 786 27.25 -18.28 15.70
C TRP A 786 27.87 -19.08 14.55
N ASP A 787 29.05 -19.67 14.72
CA ASP A 787 29.69 -20.45 13.67
C ASP A 787 28.87 -21.70 13.35
N CYS A 788 28.41 -21.82 12.11
CA CYS A 788 27.52 -22.88 11.67
C CYS A 788 28.31 -23.91 10.87
N ILE A 789 28.47 -25.10 11.46
CA ILE A 789 29.24 -26.18 10.84
C ILE A 789 28.58 -26.66 9.56
N ASN A 790 29.37 -26.65 8.48
CA ASN A 790 28.86 -26.85 7.14
C ASN A 790 29.91 -27.51 6.22
N HIS A 791 30.15 -28.81 6.42
CA HIS A 791 31.16 -29.54 5.64
C HIS A 791 30.66 -29.84 4.22
N LYS A 792 31.42 -29.41 3.22
CA LYS A 792 31.08 -29.54 1.80
C LYS A 792 31.58 -30.88 1.25
N SER A 793 30.71 -31.63 0.59
CA SER A 793 31.03 -32.81 -0.22
C SER A 793 30.18 -32.79 -1.50
N SER A 794 30.38 -33.74 -2.42
CA SER A 794 29.52 -33.91 -3.59
C SER A 794 28.92 -35.32 -3.67
N THR A 795 27.79 -35.45 -4.36
CA THR A 795 27.10 -36.71 -4.66
C THR A 795 26.29 -36.54 -5.94
N THR A 796 25.59 -37.58 -6.39
CA THR A 796 24.62 -37.48 -7.49
C THR A 796 23.19 -37.31 -6.98
N VAL A 797 22.31 -36.72 -7.81
CA VAL A 797 20.87 -36.55 -7.52
C VAL A 797 20.23 -37.85 -7.05
N ILE A 798 20.46 -38.97 -7.75
CA ILE A 798 19.83 -40.25 -7.40
C ILE A 798 20.28 -40.79 -6.03
N LYS A 799 21.56 -40.65 -5.69
CA LYS A 799 22.10 -41.08 -4.38
C LYS A 799 21.53 -40.23 -3.25
N TYR A 800 21.37 -38.93 -3.48
CA TYR A 800 20.78 -38.05 -2.47
C TYR A 800 19.27 -38.29 -2.32
N ALA A 801 18.56 -38.54 -3.43
CA ALA A 801 17.15 -38.92 -3.42
C ALA A 801 16.91 -40.16 -2.54
N GLN A 802 17.75 -41.19 -2.69
CA GLN A 802 17.72 -42.39 -1.83
C GLN A 802 17.95 -42.02 -0.35
N TYR A 803 18.95 -41.20 -0.04
CA TYR A 803 19.19 -40.71 1.32
C TYR A 803 17.96 -39.98 1.91
N GLN A 804 17.32 -39.10 1.14
CA GLN A 804 16.12 -38.37 1.57
C GLN A 804 14.94 -39.34 1.84
N ILE A 805 14.76 -40.36 1.00
CA ILE A 805 13.72 -41.40 1.17
C ILE A 805 13.99 -42.28 2.38
N ASP A 806 15.24 -42.70 2.58
CA ASP A 806 15.62 -43.60 3.68
C ASP A 806 15.48 -42.89 5.03
N THR A 807 15.91 -41.63 5.13
CA THR A 807 15.73 -40.83 6.36
C THR A 807 14.24 -40.67 6.71
N PHE A 808 13.38 -40.47 5.71
CA PHE A 808 11.93 -40.42 5.90
C PHE A 808 11.38 -41.76 6.42
N ARG A 809 11.73 -42.88 5.78
CA ARG A 809 11.31 -44.23 6.18
C ARG A 809 11.79 -44.60 7.58
N HIS A 810 13.04 -44.29 7.92
CA HIS A 810 13.59 -44.56 9.25
C HIS A 810 12.86 -43.78 10.35
N THR A 811 12.52 -42.51 10.09
CA THR A 811 11.79 -41.69 11.06
C THR A 811 10.36 -42.21 11.27
N LEU A 812 9.67 -42.60 10.19
CA LEU A 812 8.34 -43.22 10.28
C LEU A 812 8.36 -44.53 11.09
N LYS A 813 9.35 -45.41 10.85
CA LYS A 813 9.52 -46.64 11.63
C LYS A 813 9.68 -46.35 13.12
N ARG A 814 10.57 -45.43 13.48
CA ARG A 814 10.83 -45.04 14.87
C ARG A 814 9.59 -44.47 15.57
N GLU A 815 8.82 -43.62 14.89
CA GLU A 815 7.57 -43.09 15.45
C GLU A 815 6.50 -44.18 15.60
N SER A 816 6.38 -45.11 14.64
CA SER A 816 5.47 -46.26 14.75
C SER A 816 5.83 -47.19 15.93
N GLU A 817 7.12 -47.39 16.20
CA GLU A 817 7.61 -48.19 17.33
C GLU A 817 7.34 -47.52 18.68
N LYS A 818 7.48 -46.20 18.77
CA LYS A 818 7.08 -45.43 19.97
C LYS A 818 5.60 -45.60 20.26
N VAL A 819 4.75 -45.50 19.23
CA VAL A 819 3.29 -45.69 19.33
C VAL A 819 2.94 -47.11 19.79
N LYS A 820 3.66 -48.13 19.29
CA LYS A 820 3.50 -49.54 19.72
C LYS A 820 3.89 -49.75 21.19
N ARG A 821 4.96 -49.10 21.66
CA ARG A 821 5.43 -49.20 23.06
C ARG A 821 4.53 -48.46 24.06
N SER A 822 3.77 -47.44 23.62
CA SER A 822 2.91 -46.63 24.50
C SER A 822 1.47 -47.13 24.65
N GLY A 823 1.17 -48.41 24.36
CA GLY A 823 -0.13 -49.01 24.63
C GLY A 823 -1.30 -48.36 23.86
N GLY A 824 -1.37 -48.61 22.55
CA GLY A 824 -2.62 -48.54 21.77
C GLY A 824 -3.32 -47.18 21.60
N ARG A 825 -2.81 -46.07 22.15
CA ARG A 825 -3.27 -44.73 21.81
C ARG A 825 -2.25 -44.04 20.92
N GLY A 826 -2.38 -44.24 19.61
CA GLY A 826 -1.68 -43.43 18.63
C GLY A 826 -2.01 -41.94 18.84
N PRO A 827 -1.06 -41.01 18.67
CA PRO A 827 -1.36 -39.59 18.75
C PRO A 827 -2.29 -39.22 17.59
N SER A 828 -3.39 -38.53 17.89
CA SER A 828 -4.21 -37.91 16.86
C SER A 828 -3.38 -36.83 16.11
N PRO A 829 -3.71 -36.49 14.86
CA PRO A 829 -3.06 -35.38 14.14
C PRO A 829 -3.08 -34.06 14.93
N LYS A 830 -4.10 -33.87 15.80
CA LYS A 830 -4.19 -32.76 16.77
C LYS A 830 -3.08 -32.79 17.82
N ARG A 831 -2.62 -33.97 18.26
CA ARG A 831 -1.55 -34.13 19.28
C ARG A 831 -0.14 -33.94 18.70
N MET A 832 0.07 -34.19 17.40
CA MET A 832 1.29 -33.81 16.70
C MET A 832 1.41 -32.29 16.53
N LYS A 833 0.30 -31.58 16.28
CA LYS A 833 0.26 -30.11 16.31
C LYS A 833 0.49 -29.53 17.70
N LEU A 834 0.03 -30.19 18.76
CA LEU A 834 0.22 -29.75 20.15
C LEU A 834 1.64 -29.95 20.69
N MET A 835 2.42 -30.91 20.16
CA MET A 835 3.83 -31.06 20.56
C MET A 835 4.72 -29.96 19.97
N ALA A 836 4.35 -29.39 18.81
CA ALA A 836 5.02 -28.23 18.24
C ALA A 836 4.72 -26.91 18.98
N SER A 837 3.58 -26.82 19.68
CA SER A 837 3.20 -25.62 20.45
C SER A 837 3.61 -25.65 21.92
N ALA A 838 3.99 -26.81 22.46
CA ALA A 838 4.30 -26.98 23.89
C ALA A 838 5.77 -26.69 24.28
N GLN A 839 6.66 -26.35 23.34
CA GLN A 839 8.07 -26.00 23.63
C GLN A 839 8.33 -24.50 23.89
N ASN A 840 7.29 -23.68 24.03
CA ASN A 840 7.40 -22.22 24.16
C ASN A 840 7.65 -21.69 25.59
N LYS A 841 8.39 -22.39 26.47
CA LYS A 841 8.68 -21.84 27.81
C LYS A 841 10.11 -21.90 28.35
N ILE A 842 11.08 -22.50 27.67
CA ILE A 842 12.50 -22.43 28.07
C ILE A 842 13.35 -22.53 26.81
N ALA A 843 14.34 -21.65 26.61
CA ALA A 843 15.29 -21.76 25.51
C ALA A 843 15.93 -23.17 25.56
N PRO A 844 15.74 -24.03 24.55
CA PRO A 844 16.21 -25.40 24.62
C PRO A 844 17.73 -25.40 24.57
N THR A 845 18.38 -25.93 25.61
CA THR A 845 19.81 -26.27 25.57
C THR A 845 20.10 -27.23 24.42
N PRO A 846 21.26 -27.11 23.74
CA PRO A 846 21.64 -28.01 22.66
C PRO A 846 21.53 -29.49 23.07
N PRO A 847 21.13 -30.41 22.17
CA PRO A 847 21.06 -31.82 22.48
C PRO A 847 22.44 -32.34 22.92
N LYS A 848 22.49 -33.15 24.00
CA LYS A 848 23.75 -33.78 24.47
C LYS A 848 24.41 -34.68 23.40
N ASP A 849 23.61 -35.28 22.53
CA ASP A 849 24.07 -36.11 21.40
C ASP A 849 23.80 -35.42 20.06
N LEU A 850 24.84 -34.83 19.46
CA LEU A 850 24.74 -34.17 18.15
C LEU A 850 24.66 -35.20 17.02
N LYS A 851 23.62 -35.08 16.18
CA LYS A 851 23.42 -35.97 15.02
C LYS A 851 23.72 -35.24 13.72
N TYR A 852 24.43 -35.91 12.82
CA TYR A 852 24.66 -35.39 11.48
C TYR A 852 23.44 -35.55 10.59
N LEU A 853 23.21 -34.57 9.73
CA LEU A 853 22.32 -34.62 8.58
C LEU A 853 23.08 -34.17 7.33
N LYS A 854 22.56 -34.55 6.16
CA LYS A 854 23.07 -34.10 4.86
C LYS A 854 22.01 -33.24 4.18
N PHE A 855 22.43 -32.12 3.61
CA PHE A 855 21.60 -31.19 2.86
C PHE A 855 22.12 -31.08 1.42
N GLY A 856 21.31 -31.53 0.44
CA GLY A 856 21.59 -31.43 -0.99
C GLY A 856 21.16 -30.07 -1.49
N THR A 857 22.11 -29.28 -2.00
CA THR A 857 21.88 -27.89 -2.40
C THR A 857 22.41 -27.61 -3.80
N ARG A 858 21.81 -26.62 -4.47
CA ARG A 858 22.20 -26.12 -5.79
C ARG A 858 22.16 -27.18 -6.90
N VAL A 859 21.09 -27.98 -6.94
CA VAL A 859 20.77 -28.75 -8.16
C VAL A 859 20.50 -27.74 -9.28
N ASN A 860 21.23 -27.85 -10.40
CA ASN A 860 21.21 -26.86 -11.47
C ASN A 860 20.17 -27.23 -12.53
N LEU A 861 19.16 -26.38 -12.71
CA LEU A 861 18.07 -26.53 -13.67
C LEU A 861 18.21 -25.53 -14.85
N ALA A 862 19.45 -25.17 -15.23
CA ALA A 862 19.73 -24.17 -16.28
C ALA A 862 19.66 -24.70 -17.73
N ASP A 863 19.69 -26.03 -17.93
CA ASP A 863 19.66 -26.63 -19.26
C ASP A 863 18.21 -26.65 -19.79
N ASP A 864 17.91 -25.73 -20.70
CA ASP A 864 16.56 -25.55 -21.28
C ASP A 864 16.08 -26.79 -22.05
N VAL A 865 16.99 -27.61 -22.57
CA VAL A 865 16.63 -28.84 -23.29
C VAL A 865 16.19 -29.92 -22.30
N LYS A 866 16.93 -30.09 -21.21
CA LYS A 866 16.59 -31.08 -20.17
C LYS A 866 15.40 -30.66 -19.31
N TRP A 867 15.37 -29.39 -18.91
CA TRP A 867 14.43 -28.85 -17.90
C TRP A 867 13.32 -28.00 -18.52
N GLY A 868 13.12 -28.08 -19.84
CA GLY A 868 12.17 -27.23 -20.56
C GLY A 868 10.73 -27.29 -20.03
N LYS A 869 10.27 -28.45 -19.52
CA LYS A 869 8.96 -28.56 -18.87
C LYS A 869 8.88 -27.75 -17.57
N GLN A 870 9.90 -27.89 -16.72
CA GLN A 870 10.01 -27.15 -15.46
C GLN A 870 10.11 -25.65 -15.70
N ILE A 871 10.95 -25.21 -16.64
CA ILE A 871 11.17 -23.79 -16.94
C ILE A 871 9.91 -23.17 -17.56
N SER A 872 9.27 -23.89 -18.49
CA SER A 872 7.99 -23.47 -19.08
C SER A 872 6.90 -23.32 -18.02
N GLU A 873 6.87 -24.19 -17.01
CA GLU A 873 5.91 -24.11 -15.92
C GLU A 873 6.07 -22.82 -15.09
N LEU A 874 7.30 -22.37 -14.86
CA LEU A 874 7.60 -21.11 -14.16
C LEU A 874 7.24 -19.86 -14.97
N SER A 875 7.04 -19.96 -16.28
CA SER A 875 6.58 -18.85 -17.11
C SER A 875 5.17 -18.37 -16.75
N LYS A 876 4.38 -19.20 -16.06
CA LYS A 876 3.05 -18.86 -15.53
C LYS A 876 3.10 -17.77 -14.45
N LEU A 877 4.24 -17.57 -13.81
CA LEU A 877 4.43 -16.58 -12.76
C LEU A 877 4.23 -15.14 -13.29
N PRO A 878 3.99 -14.16 -12.41
CA PRO A 878 3.95 -12.74 -12.77
C PRO A 878 5.31 -12.27 -13.30
N ALA A 879 5.32 -11.27 -14.19
CA ALA A 879 6.54 -10.80 -14.87
C ALA A 879 7.68 -10.45 -13.90
N PHE A 880 7.39 -9.82 -12.77
CA PHE A 880 8.38 -9.43 -11.77
C PHE A 880 9.02 -10.61 -11.01
N CYS A 881 8.45 -11.82 -11.10
CA CYS A 881 9.01 -13.04 -10.51
C CYS A 881 9.70 -13.95 -11.55
N ARG A 882 9.57 -13.68 -12.85
CA ARG A 882 10.08 -14.60 -13.89
C ARG A 882 11.60 -14.49 -14.04
N LEU A 883 12.22 -15.60 -14.45
CA LEU A 883 13.63 -15.65 -14.83
C LEU A 883 13.92 -14.70 -16.01
N ILE A 884 13.04 -14.71 -17.00
CA ILE A 884 13.14 -13.90 -18.22
C ILE A 884 11.94 -12.96 -18.27
N ALA A 885 12.20 -11.66 -18.08
CA ALA A 885 11.20 -10.60 -18.20
C ALA A 885 11.87 -9.27 -18.57
N GLY A 886 11.18 -8.41 -19.32
CA GLY A 886 11.70 -7.08 -19.66
C GLY A 886 11.97 -6.21 -18.42
N SER A 887 11.20 -6.43 -17.36
CA SER A 887 11.29 -5.75 -16.06
C SER A 887 12.36 -6.32 -15.11
N ASN A 888 13.05 -7.40 -15.48
CA ASN A 888 14.14 -8.00 -14.69
C ASN A 888 15.50 -7.63 -15.30
N MET A 889 16.31 -6.85 -14.57
CA MET A 889 17.63 -6.41 -15.03
C MET A 889 18.56 -7.60 -15.34
N LEU A 890 18.44 -8.72 -14.61
CA LEU A 890 19.29 -9.90 -14.83
C LEU A 890 19.05 -10.57 -16.19
N SER A 891 17.87 -10.39 -16.78
CA SER A 891 17.56 -10.89 -18.13
C SER A 891 18.36 -10.18 -19.22
N HIS A 892 18.89 -8.98 -18.94
CA HIS A 892 19.68 -8.18 -19.89
C HIS A 892 21.19 -8.51 -19.87
N LEU A 893 21.67 -9.37 -18.98
CA LEU A 893 23.11 -9.72 -18.86
C LEU A 893 23.68 -10.42 -20.11
N GLY A 894 22.83 -11.04 -20.92
CA GLY A 894 23.23 -11.74 -22.15
C GLY A 894 23.99 -13.06 -21.95
N HIS A 895 24.11 -13.55 -20.70
CA HIS A 895 24.70 -14.85 -20.37
C HIS A 895 24.08 -15.41 -19.08
N GLN A 896 24.23 -16.72 -18.87
CA GLN A 896 23.70 -17.39 -17.67
C GLN A 896 24.63 -17.20 -16.46
N VAL A 897 24.04 -16.83 -15.32
CA VAL A 897 24.65 -16.80 -13.99
C VAL A 897 23.94 -17.82 -13.13
N GLN A 898 24.61 -18.94 -12.88
CA GLN A 898 24.01 -20.11 -12.24
C GLN A 898 23.39 -19.78 -10.88
N GLY A 899 22.11 -20.14 -10.71
CA GLY A 899 21.34 -19.91 -9.48
C GLY A 899 20.82 -18.48 -9.32
N MET A 900 21.19 -17.56 -10.21
CA MET A 900 20.67 -16.19 -10.22
C MET A 900 19.63 -16.00 -11.32
N ASN A 901 20.03 -16.00 -12.59
CA ASN A 901 19.10 -15.95 -13.72
C ASN A 901 18.79 -17.35 -14.29
N THR A 902 19.14 -18.40 -13.52
CA THR A 902 18.75 -19.80 -13.75
C THR A 902 18.19 -20.39 -12.46
N VAL A 903 17.33 -21.41 -12.58
CA VAL A 903 16.70 -22.05 -11.42
C VAL A 903 17.70 -22.94 -10.69
N SER A 904 17.73 -22.80 -9.37
CA SER A 904 18.39 -23.72 -8.46
C SER A 904 17.35 -24.48 -7.64
N LEU A 905 17.61 -25.76 -7.37
CA LEU A 905 16.77 -26.59 -6.51
C LEU A 905 17.56 -27.10 -5.30
N ASP A 906 16.94 -27.05 -4.13
CA ASP A 906 17.45 -27.55 -2.87
C ASP A 906 16.59 -28.73 -2.40
N MET A 907 17.23 -29.84 -2.03
CA MET A 907 16.59 -31.06 -1.54
C MET A 907 16.86 -31.23 -0.05
N LYS A 908 15.84 -31.09 0.79
CA LYS A 908 16.01 -30.92 2.25
C LYS A 908 15.44 -32.09 3.05
N VAL A 909 16.07 -32.32 4.19
CA VAL A 909 15.59 -33.19 5.29
C VAL A 909 15.34 -32.31 6.52
N PRO A 910 14.58 -32.75 7.53
CA PRO A 910 14.37 -31.96 8.75
C PRO A 910 15.71 -31.53 9.37
N GLY A 911 15.82 -30.25 9.71
CA GLY A 911 17.01 -29.64 10.29
C GLY A 911 18.00 -29.06 9.29
N ALA A 912 17.85 -29.26 7.98
CA ALA A 912 18.76 -28.70 6.96
C ALA A 912 18.73 -27.17 6.95
N ARG A 913 19.90 -26.55 7.05
CA ARG A 913 20.09 -25.10 7.21
C ARG A 913 20.70 -24.45 5.97
N ILE A 914 20.11 -23.34 5.58
CA ILE A 914 20.75 -22.31 4.75
C ILE A 914 21.21 -21.22 5.72
N THR A 915 22.52 -21.03 5.82
CA THR A 915 23.13 -20.07 6.76
C THR A 915 22.83 -18.63 6.39
N ALA A 916 23.02 -17.71 7.33
CA ALA A 916 22.75 -16.29 7.11
C ALA A 916 23.61 -15.70 5.99
N HIS A 917 22.94 -15.01 5.07
CA HIS A 917 23.58 -14.31 3.96
C HIS A 917 22.66 -13.21 3.42
N GLN A 918 23.26 -12.30 2.65
CA GLN A 918 22.56 -11.46 1.67
C GLN A 918 22.72 -12.09 0.29
N GLU A 919 21.76 -11.87 -0.60
CA GLU A 919 21.87 -12.31 -1.99
C GLU A 919 23.06 -11.68 -2.71
N ASN A 920 23.58 -12.36 -3.73
CA ASN A 920 24.73 -11.85 -4.48
C ASN A 920 24.42 -10.50 -5.12
N ASN A 921 25.27 -9.50 -4.91
CA ASN A 921 25.02 -8.12 -5.35
C ASN A 921 23.69 -7.55 -4.84
N ASN A 922 23.18 -8.07 -3.71
CA ASN A 922 21.94 -7.63 -3.05
C ASN A 922 20.74 -7.55 -4.00
N VAL A 923 20.65 -8.43 -4.99
CA VAL A 923 19.45 -8.56 -5.85
C VAL A 923 18.32 -9.24 -5.08
N ALA A 924 17.08 -9.05 -5.52
CA ALA A 924 15.96 -9.76 -4.91
C ALA A 924 15.99 -11.26 -5.25
N ALA A 925 15.30 -12.07 -4.44
CA ALA A 925 15.18 -13.51 -4.64
C ALA A 925 13.74 -13.98 -4.54
N VAL A 926 13.45 -15.04 -5.29
CA VAL A 926 12.19 -15.78 -5.27
C VAL A 926 12.49 -17.18 -4.78
N ASN A 927 11.72 -17.67 -3.80
CA ASN A 927 11.80 -19.05 -3.32
C ASN A 927 10.42 -19.69 -3.25
N ILE A 928 10.22 -20.86 -3.86
CA ILE A 928 8.97 -21.61 -3.77
C ILE A 928 9.25 -22.94 -3.06
N ASN A 929 8.45 -23.23 -2.02
CA ASN A 929 8.51 -24.53 -1.35
C ASN A 929 7.65 -25.54 -2.12
N VAL A 930 8.27 -26.58 -2.65
CA VAL A 930 7.60 -27.69 -3.37
C VAL A 930 6.84 -28.60 -2.40
N GLY A 931 7.28 -28.67 -1.14
CA GLY A 931 6.72 -29.56 -0.12
C GLY A 931 7.28 -31.00 -0.17
N PRO A 932 6.70 -31.93 0.61
CA PRO A 932 5.53 -31.75 1.49
C PRO A 932 5.83 -31.08 2.84
N GLY A 933 7.09 -31.02 3.27
CA GLY A 933 7.51 -30.38 4.52
C GLY A 933 7.54 -28.85 4.47
N ASP A 934 7.58 -28.22 5.65
CA ASP A 934 7.65 -26.78 5.79
C ASP A 934 9.10 -26.29 5.99
N CYS A 935 9.32 -24.98 5.78
CA CYS A 935 10.57 -24.29 6.11
C CYS A 935 10.31 -23.13 7.07
N GLU A 936 11.21 -22.94 8.02
CA GLU A 936 11.23 -21.80 8.92
C GLU A 936 12.24 -20.77 8.43
N TRP A 937 11.79 -19.52 8.34
CA TRP A 937 12.55 -18.39 7.79
C TRP A 937 12.79 -17.34 8.86
N PHE A 938 13.99 -16.75 8.79
CA PHE A 938 14.41 -15.63 9.60
C PHE A 938 14.97 -14.54 8.70
N ALA A 939 14.64 -13.28 8.97
CA ALA A 939 15.14 -12.17 8.17
C ALA A 939 15.31 -10.89 8.98
N VAL A 940 16.26 -10.05 8.54
CA VAL A 940 16.59 -8.74 9.10
C VAL A 940 16.60 -7.70 7.97
N PRO A 941 16.05 -6.49 8.21
CA PRO A 941 16.09 -5.39 7.24
C PRO A 941 17.52 -4.98 6.83
N TYR A 942 17.67 -4.50 5.59
CA TYR A 942 18.96 -4.15 4.99
C TYR A 942 19.75 -3.12 5.80
N GLU A 943 19.08 -2.17 6.42
CA GLU A 943 19.64 -1.07 7.22
C GLU A 943 20.47 -1.56 8.41
N TYR A 944 20.17 -2.76 8.92
CA TYR A 944 20.87 -3.35 10.07
C TYR A 944 22.06 -4.24 9.67
N SER A 945 22.32 -4.42 8.38
CA SER A 945 23.44 -5.27 7.90
C SER A 945 24.80 -4.81 8.44
N GLY A 946 25.03 -3.50 8.60
CA GLY A 946 26.26 -2.96 9.19
C GLY A 946 26.46 -3.35 10.66
N LYS A 947 25.39 -3.37 11.48
CA LYS A 947 25.46 -3.84 12.87
C LYS A 947 25.75 -5.33 12.95
N ILE A 948 25.12 -6.13 12.08
CA ILE A 948 25.38 -7.58 12.02
C ILE A 948 26.83 -7.85 11.61
N GLU A 949 27.38 -7.09 10.65
CA GLU A 949 28.78 -7.19 10.28
C GLU A 949 29.71 -6.94 11.48
N GLU A 950 29.42 -5.92 12.31
CA GLU A 950 30.17 -5.64 13.53
C GLU A 950 30.08 -6.79 14.54
N MET A 951 28.90 -7.41 14.70
CA MET A 951 28.72 -8.58 15.56
C MET A 951 29.49 -9.79 15.04
N CYS A 952 29.48 -10.04 13.73
CA CYS A 952 30.27 -11.10 13.11
C CYS A 952 31.77 -10.87 13.34
N LYS A 953 32.26 -9.63 13.17
CA LYS A 953 33.66 -9.26 13.50
C LYS A 953 34.02 -9.55 14.95
N LYS A 954 33.16 -9.17 15.90
CA LYS A 954 33.37 -9.47 17.35
C LYS A 954 33.45 -10.97 17.63
N LYS A 955 32.70 -11.78 16.88
CA LYS A 955 32.70 -13.25 16.97
C LYS A 955 33.73 -13.93 16.06
N GLN A 956 34.63 -13.17 15.41
CA GLN A 956 35.66 -13.67 14.49
C GLN A 956 35.09 -14.45 13.28
N ILE A 957 33.92 -14.04 12.80
CA ILE A 957 33.24 -14.61 11.64
C ILE A 957 33.29 -13.61 10.48
N ASP A 958 33.67 -14.06 9.28
CA ASP A 958 33.59 -13.25 8.06
C ASP A 958 32.12 -13.09 7.64
N PHE A 959 31.64 -11.86 7.54
CA PHE A 959 30.25 -11.55 7.18
C PHE A 959 29.83 -12.03 5.78
N LEU A 960 30.75 -12.00 4.80
CA LEU A 960 30.48 -12.38 3.40
C LEU A 960 30.80 -13.84 3.11
N LYS A 961 31.91 -14.36 3.66
CA LYS A 961 32.44 -15.69 3.36
C LYS A 961 32.12 -16.73 4.44
N GLY A 962 31.81 -16.29 5.65
CA GLY A 962 31.56 -17.15 6.80
C GLY A 962 30.23 -17.91 6.70
N SER A 963 30.16 -19.05 7.37
CA SER A 963 28.92 -19.82 7.52
C SER A 963 28.43 -19.61 8.95
N TYR A 964 27.37 -18.83 9.15
CA TYR A 964 26.91 -18.48 10.49
C TYR A 964 25.40 -18.56 10.64
N TRP A 965 24.97 -18.80 11.88
CA TRP A 965 23.59 -18.90 12.31
C TRP A 965 23.35 -17.90 13.46
N PRO A 966 22.81 -16.71 13.16
CA PRO A 966 22.50 -15.71 14.18
C PRO A 966 21.49 -16.26 15.19
N VAL A 967 21.84 -16.16 16.48
CA VAL A 967 20.92 -16.48 17.57
C VAL A 967 20.00 -15.27 17.79
N MET A 968 18.69 -15.50 17.81
CA MET A 968 17.70 -14.42 17.85
C MET A 968 17.83 -13.54 19.09
N THR A 969 18.16 -14.11 20.26
CA THR A 969 18.36 -13.36 21.50
C THR A 969 19.48 -12.33 21.36
N ASP A 970 20.64 -12.73 20.82
CA ASP A 970 21.77 -11.84 20.57
C ASP A 970 21.40 -10.65 19.67
N LEU A 971 20.51 -10.88 18.69
CA LEU A 971 20.03 -9.83 17.78
C LEU A 971 19.08 -8.86 18.49
N LEU A 972 18.13 -9.39 19.25
CA LEU A 972 17.15 -8.58 19.98
C LEU A 972 17.83 -7.71 21.05
N ASP A 973 18.81 -8.28 21.77
CA ASP A 973 19.63 -7.57 22.77
C ASP A 973 20.48 -6.45 22.13
N ALA A 974 20.88 -6.63 20.85
CA ALA A 974 21.58 -5.61 20.07
C ALA A 974 20.65 -4.55 19.43
N GLY A 975 19.35 -4.60 19.73
CA GLY A 975 18.35 -3.69 19.18
C GLY A 975 18.07 -3.94 17.68
N ILE A 976 18.22 -5.18 17.20
CA ILE A 976 18.03 -5.55 15.80
C ILE A 976 16.66 -6.24 15.62
N PRO A 977 15.78 -5.72 14.73
CA PRO A 977 14.49 -6.33 14.45
C PRO A 977 14.63 -7.64 13.66
N VAL A 978 13.81 -8.63 14.00
CA VAL A 978 13.85 -9.95 13.37
C VAL A 978 12.45 -10.39 12.92
N HIS A 979 12.33 -10.77 11.66
CA HIS A 979 11.18 -11.50 11.13
C HIS A 979 11.37 -13.00 11.36
N ARG A 980 10.31 -13.70 11.80
CA ARG A 980 10.28 -15.17 11.92
C ARG A 980 8.93 -15.70 11.44
N PHE A 981 8.93 -16.65 10.50
CA PHE A 981 7.70 -17.22 9.95
C PHE A 981 7.92 -18.59 9.30
N THR A 982 6.81 -19.30 9.03
CA THR A 982 6.81 -20.62 8.39
C THR A 982 6.30 -20.51 6.95
N GLN A 983 7.11 -20.98 6.00
CA GLN A 983 6.77 -21.19 4.60
C GLN A 983 6.24 -22.62 4.42
N LYS A 984 4.96 -22.74 4.03
CA LYS A 984 4.32 -24.04 3.78
C LYS A 984 4.56 -24.53 2.36
N ALA A 985 4.25 -25.80 2.10
CA ALA A 985 4.21 -26.33 0.74
C ALA A 985 3.30 -25.47 -0.16
N GLY A 986 3.80 -25.05 -1.32
CA GLY A 986 3.13 -24.16 -2.26
C GLY A 986 3.33 -22.66 -1.98
N ASP A 987 3.82 -22.26 -0.81
CA ASP A 987 4.05 -20.85 -0.50
C ASP A 987 5.30 -20.33 -1.24
N MET A 988 5.18 -19.12 -1.82
CA MET A 988 6.30 -18.39 -2.40
C MET A 988 6.81 -17.33 -1.42
N VAL A 989 8.11 -17.32 -1.13
CA VAL A 989 8.77 -16.25 -0.38
C VAL A 989 9.46 -15.32 -1.37
N TYR A 990 9.20 -14.02 -1.23
CA TYR A 990 9.91 -12.97 -1.95
C TYR A 990 10.84 -12.25 -0.97
N VAL A 991 12.11 -12.20 -1.33
CA VAL A 991 13.17 -11.53 -0.56
C VAL A 991 13.62 -10.30 -1.35
N PRO A 992 13.24 -9.08 -0.95
CA PRO A 992 13.70 -7.85 -1.56
C PRO A 992 15.22 -7.66 -1.48
N GLY A 993 15.74 -6.80 -2.36
CA GLY A 993 17.19 -6.59 -2.48
C GLY A 993 17.83 -6.07 -1.19
N GLY A 994 18.85 -6.78 -0.71
CA GLY A 994 19.64 -6.38 0.46
C GLY A 994 19.19 -6.98 1.81
N THR A 995 18.03 -7.63 1.89
CA THR A 995 17.60 -8.33 3.12
C THR A 995 18.59 -9.43 3.49
N LEU A 996 18.97 -9.50 4.77
CA LEU A 996 19.76 -10.59 5.33
C LEU A 996 18.82 -11.65 5.88
N PHE A 997 18.97 -12.90 5.47
CA PHE A 997 18.06 -13.98 5.89
C PHE A 997 18.77 -15.33 6.05
N TRP A 998 18.14 -16.23 6.81
CA TRP A 998 18.56 -17.63 6.99
C TRP A 998 17.33 -18.53 7.14
N VAL A 999 17.49 -19.82 6.83
CA VAL A 999 16.36 -20.76 6.68
C VAL A 999 16.71 -22.12 7.25
N GLN A 1000 15.75 -22.78 7.91
CA GLN A 1000 15.84 -24.19 8.28
C GLN A 1000 14.60 -24.97 7.83
N SER A 1001 14.76 -26.15 7.26
CA SER A 1001 13.63 -27.05 7.00
C SER A 1001 13.14 -27.72 8.27
N THR A 1002 11.82 -27.72 8.49
CA THR A 1002 11.19 -28.46 9.59
C THR A 1002 10.73 -29.85 9.15
N GLY A 1003 10.57 -30.06 7.84
CA GLY A 1003 10.19 -31.33 7.23
C GLY A 1003 11.10 -31.77 6.08
N TRP A 1004 10.70 -32.84 5.39
CA TRP A 1004 11.28 -33.22 4.09
C TRP A 1004 10.60 -32.43 3.00
N CYS A 1005 11.36 -31.58 2.30
CA CYS A 1005 10.83 -30.76 1.23
C CYS A 1005 11.90 -30.47 0.19
N ASN A 1006 11.46 -30.04 -0.99
CA ASN A 1006 12.33 -29.39 -1.96
C ASN A 1006 11.96 -27.90 -2.04
N ASN A 1007 12.93 -27.06 -2.32
CA ASN A 1007 12.69 -25.66 -2.66
C ASN A 1007 13.31 -25.36 -4.01
N ILE A 1008 12.65 -24.51 -4.79
CA ILE A 1008 13.25 -23.90 -5.98
C ILE A 1008 13.47 -22.42 -5.74
N SER A 1009 14.59 -21.89 -6.21
CA SER A 1009 14.94 -20.49 -6.05
C SER A 1009 15.78 -19.94 -7.19
N TRP A 1010 15.60 -18.66 -7.45
CA TRP A 1010 16.38 -17.85 -8.37
C TRP A 1010 16.31 -16.38 -7.94
N ASN A 1011 17.12 -15.54 -8.57
CA ASN A 1011 17.13 -14.11 -8.32
C ASN A 1011 16.38 -13.33 -9.40
N VAL A 1012 15.83 -12.20 -8.99
CA VAL A 1012 15.25 -11.19 -9.89
C VAL A 1012 15.79 -9.83 -9.49
N ALA A 1013 15.99 -8.94 -10.45
CA ALA A 1013 16.42 -7.57 -10.18
C ALA A 1013 15.37 -6.61 -10.76
N PRO A 1014 14.38 -6.18 -9.95
CA PRO A 1014 13.35 -5.25 -10.39
C PRO A 1014 13.93 -3.98 -11.02
N MET A 1015 13.33 -3.53 -12.13
CA MET A 1015 13.72 -2.31 -12.85
C MET A 1015 13.34 -1.03 -12.10
N ASN A 1016 13.97 -0.79 -10.94
CA ASN A 1016 13.76 0.40 -10.12
C ASN A 1016 15.09 0.96 -9.58
N ASN A 1017 15.11 2.24 -9.21
CA ASN A 1017 16.34 2.92 -8.79
C ASN A 1017 16.91 2.38 -7.47
N HIS A 1018 16.03 1.94 -6.55
CA HIS A 1018 16.42 1.40 -5.25
C HIS A 1018 17.26 0.12 -5.42
N GLN A 1019 16.76 -0.84 -6.20
CA GLN A 1019 17.45 -2.08 -6.51
C GLN A 1019 18.80 -1.83 -7.19
N LEU A 1020 18.85 -0.98 -8.23
CA LEU A 1020 20.10 -0.68 -8.93
C LEU A 1020 21.14 -0.04 -7.99
N THR A 1021 20.71 0.89 -7.13
CA THR A 1021 21.59 1.58 -6.18
C THR A 1021 22.18 0.63 -5.15
N ILE A 1022 21.34 -0.23 -4.54
CA ILE A 1022 21.80 -1.22 -3.56
C ILE A 1022 22.76 -2.23 -4.21
N SER A 1023 22.48 -2.66 -5.45
CA SER A 1023 23.36 -3.59 -6.16
C SER A 1023 24.71 -2.98 -6.53
N LEU A 1024 24.75 -1.70 -6.93
CA LEU A 1024 26.00 -0.97 -7.15
C LEU A 1024 26.80 -0.81 -5.85
N ARG A 1025 26.14 -0.48 -4.73
CA ARG A 1025 26.79 -0.40 -3.42
C ARG A 1025 27.39 -1.74 -3.00
N SER A 1026 26.64 -2.83 -3.17
CA SER A 1026 27.10 -4.19 -2.90
C SER A 1026 28.29 -4.56 -3.79
N TYR A 1027 28.25 -4.20 -5.08
CA TYR A 1027 29.35 -4.43 -6.01
C TYR A 1027 30.67 -3.75 -5.56
N GLU A 1028 30.60 -2.48 -5.18
CA GLU A 1028 31.75 -1.72 -4.68
C GLU A 1028 32.27 -2.30 -3.36
N TYR A 1029 31.35 -2.64 -2.45
CA TYR A 1029 31.65 -3.24 -1.16
C TYR A 1029 32.36 -4.60 -1.29
N ASN A 1030 31.91 -5.44 -2.23
CA ASN A 1030 32.49 -6.75 -2.53
C ASN A 1030 33.92 -6.62 -3.06
N ARG A 1031 34.12 -5.71 -4.03
CA ARG A 1031 35.42 -5.47 -4.64
C ARG A 1031 36.48 -5.09 -3.61
N LEU A 1032 36.13 -4.26 -2.63
CA LEU A 1032 37.03 -3.82 -1.57
C LEU A 1032 37.45 -4.95 -0.61
N ARG A 1033 36.63 -6.00 -0.47
CA ARG A 1033 36.94 -7.19 0.36
C ARG A 1033 37.45 -8.37 -0.47
N SER A 1034 37.82 -8.15 -1.73
CA SER A 1034 38.19 -9.20 -2.67
C SER A 1034 37.17 -10.35 -2.68
N TYR A 1035 35.88 -9.97 -2.69
CA TYR A 1035 34.76 -10.88 -2.86
C TYR A 1035 34.24 -10.74 -4.29
N LYS A 1036 34.03 -11.87 -4.98
CA LYS A 1036 33.60 -11.87 -6.37
C LYS A 1036 32.13 -11.46 -6.47
N SER A 1037 31.86 -10.35 -7.14
CA SER A 1037 30.51 -9.99 -7.58
C SER A 1037 30.08 -10.89 -8.72
N LEU A 1038 29.01 -11.68 -8.55
CA LEU A 1038 28.50 -12.55 -9.60
C LEU A 1038 27.72 -11.78 -10.66
N VAL A 1039 27.12 -10.64 -10.29
CA VAL A 1039 26.48 -9.73 -11.23
C VAL A 1039 27.50 -8.68 -11.67
N PRO A 1040 27.95 -8.72 -12.95
CA PRO A 1040 28.87 -7.73 -13.50
C PRO A 1040 28.11 -6.41 -13.72
N MET A 1041 28.15 -5.51 -12.73
CA MET A 1041 27.33 -4.32 -12.69
C MET A 1041 27.71 -3.31 -13.77
N GLN A 1042 28.99 -3.22 -14.14
CA GLN A 1042 29.43 -2.33 -15.21
C GLN A 1042 28.85 -2.80 -16.55
N MET A 1043 29.01 -4.09 -16.88
CA MET A 1043 28.41 -4.68 -18.08
C MET A 1043 26.88 -4.58 -18.08
N LEU A 1044 26.23 -4.82 -16.93
CA LEU A 1044 24.78 -4.74 -16.81
C LEU A 1044 24.27 -3.34 -17.18
N CYS A 1045 24.85 -2.27 -16.65
CA CYS A 1045 24.45 -0.91 -16.99
C CYS A 1045 24.59 -0.60 -18.49
N TRP A 1046 25.65 -1.09 -19.15
CA TRP A 1046 25.80 -0.96 -20.60
C TRP A 1046 24.74 -1.72 -21.40
N GLN A 1047 24.35 -2.92 -20.95
CA GLN A 1047 23.27 -3.69 -21.58
C GLN A 1047 21.91 -3.02 -21.37
N LEU A 1048 21.66 -2.48 -20.18
CA LEU A 1048 20.44 -1.70 -19.91
C LEU A 1048 20.35 -0.48 -20.82
N ALA A 1049 21.45 0.27 -20.97
CA ALA A 1049 21.51 1.42 -21.87
C ALA A 1049 21.23 1.06 -23.35
N LYS A 1050 21.64 -0.14 -23.77
CA LYS A 1050 21.41 -0.65 -25.12
C LYS A 1050 19.98 -1.17 -25.35
N ASN A 1051 19.42 -1.88 -24.37
CA ASN A 1051 18.21 -2.69 -24.55
C ASN A 1051 16.94 -2.05 -23.98
N VAL A 1052 17.07 -1.10 -23.04
CA VAL A 1052 15.94 -0.56 -22.26
C VAL A 1052 15.69 0.91 -22.59
N LYS A 1053 14.42 1.26 -22.76
CA LYS A 1053 13.95 2.64 -22.81
C LYS A 1053 13.58 3.11 -21.41
N PHE A 1054 14.25 4.15 -20.91
CA PHE A 1054 14.04 4.61 -19.54
C PHE A 1054 12.87 5.58 -19.43
N THR A 1055 11.90 5.27 -18.57
CA THR A 1055 10.74 6.12 -18.24
C THR A 1055 10.83 6.76 -16.86
N ASN A 1056 11.72 6.26 -15.98
CA ASN A 1056 11.94 6.81 -14.65
C ASN A 1056 13.28 7.58 -14.61
N PRO A 1057 13.27 8.87 -14.25
CA PRO A 1057 14.47 9.71 -14.31
C PRO A 1057 15.54 9.29 -13.30
N MET A 1058 15.16 8.73 -12.15
CA MET A 1058 16.13 8.34 -11.12
C MET A 1058 17.02 7.17 -11.58
N ILE A 1059 16.42 6.10 -12.11
CA ILE A 1059 17.19 4.95 -12.64
C ILE A 1059 17.98 5.33 -13.89
N TYR A 1060 17.43 6.21 -14.74
CA TYR A 1060 18.16 6.78 -15.88
C TYR A 1060 19.42 7.50 -15.41
N ASN A 1061 19.30 8.43 -14.47
CA ASN A 1061 20.41 9.22 -13.92
C ASN A 1061 21.49 8.32 -13.27
N THR A 1062 21.07 7.33 -12.49
CA THR A 1062 21.99 6.37 -11.85
C THR A 1062 22.76 5.56 -12.90
N CYS A 1063 22.05 4.98 -13.89
CA CYS A 1063 22.67 4.21 -14.96
C CYS A 1063 23.59 5.10 -15.81
N ARG A 1064 23.14 6.30 -16.18
CA ARG A 1064 23.89 7.29 -16.97
C ARG A 1064 25.19 7.68 -16.27
N GLY A 1065 25.14 7.93 -14.96
CA GLY A 1065 26.34 8.22 -14.17
C GLY A 1065 27.34 7.08 -14.18
N VAL A 1066 26.89 5.81 -14.14
CA VAL A 1066 27.79 4.65 -14.27
C VAL A 1066 28.45 4.62 -15.66
N LEU A 1067 27.69 4.93 -16.72
CA LEU A 1067 28.25 4.99 -18.09
C LEU A 1067 29.28 6.09 -18.25
N ILE A 1068 29.05 7.29 -17.69
CA ILE A 1068 30.02 8.40 -17.72
C ILE A 1068 31.36 7.92 -17.13
N ARG A 1069 31.35 7.38 -15.91
CA ARG A 1069 32.56 6.88 -15.23
C ARG A 1069 33.22 5.76 -16.03
N SER A 1070 32.42 4.80 -16.52
CA SER A 1070 32.91 3.67 -17.30
C SER A 1070 33.56 4.10 -18.61
N LEU A 1071 32.91 4.98 -19.38
CA LEU A 1071 33.41 5.42 -20.67
C LEU A 1071 34.68 6.24 -20.49
N SER A 1072 34.71 7.14 -19.50
CA SER A 1072 35.91 7.87 -19.14
C SER A 1072 37.07 6.96 -18.76
N TYR A 1073 36.83 5.95 -17.91
CA TYR A 1073 37.88 5.01 -17.51
C TYR A 1073 38.42 4.18 -18.68
N ILE A 1074 37.57 3.75 -19.62
CA ILE A 1074 37.99 3.03 -20.83
C ILE A 1074 38.89 3.92 -21.70
N GLN A 1075 38.55 5.19 -21.87
CA GLN A 1075 39.38 6.13 -22.62
C GLN A 1075 40.72 6.36 -21.90
N MET A 1076 40.73 6.55 -20.57
CA MET A 1076 41.96 6.68 -19.78
C MET A 1076 42.86 5.44 -19.89
N MET A 1077 42.28 4.23 -19.89
CA MET A 1077 43.03 2.99 -20.13
C MET A 1077 43.61 2.93 -21.54
N THR A 1078 42.86 3.40 -22.53
CA THR A 1078 43.32 3.47 -23.93
C THR A 1078 44.53 4.41 -24.05
N ASP A 1079 44.44 5.61 -23.48
CA ASP A 1079 45.52 6.59 -23.50
C ASP A 1079 46.76 6.09 -22.72
N TRP A 1080 46.55 5.44 -21.59
CA TRP A 1080 47.63 4.81 -20.82
C TRP A 1080 48.34 3.70 -21.60
N LEU A 1081 47.61 2.79 -22.25
CA LEU A 1081 48.22 1.72 -23.06
C LEU A 1081 48.95 2.26 -24.28
N ASN A 1082 48.41 3.31 -24.92
CA ASN A 1082 49.07 4.03 -26.01
C ASN A 1082 50.38 4.68 -25.54
N SER A 1083 50.41 5.27 -24.33
CA SER A 1083 51.64 5.83 -23.75
C SER A 1083 52.73 4.77 -23.51
N LEU A 1084 52.32 3.51 -23.26
CA LEU A 1084 53.22 2.35 -23.15
C LEU A 1084 53.55 1.69 -24.50
N LYS A 1085 53.09 2.27 -25.62
CA LYS A 1085 53.24 1.73 -27.00
C LYS A 1085 52.70 0.29 -27.15
N LYS A 1086 51.71 -0.11 -26.34
CA LYS A 1086 51.04 -1.41 -26.49
C LYS A 1086 49.84 -1.30 -27.42
N SER A 1087 49.81 -2.12 -28.46
CA SER A 1087 48.67 -2.20 -29.37
C SER A 1087 47.49 -2.92 -28.72
N ILE A 1088 46.30 -2.31 -28.83
CA ILE A 1088 45.05 -2.89 -28.38
C ILE A 1088 44.46 -3.66 -29.56
N LYS A 1089 44.35 -4.99 -29.41
CA LYS A 1089 43.78 -5.86 -30.46
C LYS A 1089 42.28 -6.04 -30.24
N VAL A 1090 41.49 -5.91 -31.29
CA VAL A 1090 40.03 -6.17 -31.21
C VAL A 1090 39.81 -7.68 -31.05
N HIS A 1091 39.06 -8.06 -30.02
CA HIS A 1091 38.67 -9.44 -29.74
C HIS A 1091 37.19 -9.46 -29.38
N PRO A 1092 36.29 -9.49 -30.39
CA PRO A 1092 34.87 -9.28 -30.17
C PRO A 1092 34.27 -10.40 -29.32
N LYS A 1093 33.37 -10.02 -28.42
CA LYS A 1093 32.68 -10.95 -27.53
C LYS A 1093 31.78 -11.91 -28.33
N THR A 1094 31.87 -13.20 -28.04
CA THR A 1094 30.97 -14.22 -28.60
C THR A 1094 29.60 -14.22 -27.91
N ALA A 1095 28.56 -14.64 -28.62
CA ALA A 1095 27.20 -14.70 -28.05
C ALA A 1095 27.15 -15.70 -26.89
N GLY A 1096 26.62 -15.27 -25.73
CA GLY A 1096 26.57 -16.09 -24.51
C GLY A 1096 27.87 -16.13 -23.70
N GLU A 1097 28.93 -15.46 -24.14
CA GLU A 1097 30.19 -15.39 -23.39
C GLU A 1097 29.98 -14.69 -22.03
N PRO A 1098 30.51 -15.25 -20.92
CA PRO A 1098 30.36 -14.65 -19.60
C PRO A 1098 31.14 -13.34 -19.48
N ALA A 1099 30.87 -12.58 -18.42
CA ALA A 1099 31.74 -11.46 -18.05
C ALA A 1099 33.08 -11.97 -17.51
N HIS A 1100 34.15 -11.22 -17.78
CA HIS A 1100 35.49 -11.54 -17.34
C HIS A 1100 35.81 -10.89 -16.00
N PHE A 1101 36.61 -11.58 -15.19
CA PHE A 1101 37.04 -11.12 -13.87
C PHE A 1101 38.55 -11.26 -13.76
N CYS A 1102 39.18 -10.35 -13.02
CA CYS A 1102 40.61 -10.39 -12.78
C CYS A 1102 40.99 -11.63 -11.95
N MET A 1103 41.98 -12.39 -12.42
CA MET A 1103 42.49 -13.58 -11.73
C MET A 1103 42.99 -13.28 -10.31
N SER A 1104 43.61 -12.11 -10.11
CA SER A 1104 44.23 -11.76 -8.82
C SER A 1104 43.24 -11.16 -7.82
N CYS A 1105 42.46 -10.15 -8.22
CA CYS A 1105 41.60 -9.41 -7.30
C CYS A 1105 40.10 -9.71 -7.44
N LEU A 1106 39.71 -10.53 -8.42
CA LEU A 1106 38.31 -10.90 -8.72
C LEU A 1106 37.39 -9.74 -9.12
N ALA A 1107 37.94 -8.56 -9.42
CA ALA A 1107 37.19 -7.42 -9.94
C ALA A 1107 36.70 -7.69 -11.38
N GLU A 1108 35.54 -7.16 -11.74
CA GLU A 1108 35.04 -7.18 -13.12
C GLU A 1108 36.04 -6.47 -14.05
N VAL A 1109 36.28 -7.07 -15.22
CA VAL A 1109 37.11 -6.47 -16.28
C VAL A 1109 36.21 -6.26 -17.50
N PHE A 1110 35.89 -4.99 -17.76
CA PHE A 1110 34.94 -4.61 -18.80
C PHE A 1110 35.63 -3.94 -20.00
N SER A 1111 35.24 -4.38 -21.21
CA SER A 1111 35.75 -3.95 -22.52
C SER A 1111 37.25 -4.21 -22.77
N ILE A 1112 38.16 -3.53 -22.06
CA ILE A 1112 39.61 -3.70 -22.24
C ILE A 1112 40.14 -4.72 -21.22
N MET A 1113 40.75 -5.79 -21.74
CA MET A 1113 41.29 -6.90 -20.97
C MET A 1113 42.80 -6.99 -21.15
N LEU A 1114 43.53 -7.18 -20.07
CA LEU A 1114 44.96 -7.50 -20.11
C LEU A 1114 45.12 -8.98 -19.85
N VAL A 1115 45.62 -9.73 -20.82
CA VAL A 1115 45.78 -11.17 -20.72
C VAL A 1115 47.25 -11.56 -20.71
N LYS A 1116 47.57 -12.54 -19.88
CA LYS A 1116 48.90 -13.15 -19.78
C LYS A 1116 48.76 -14.66 -19.74
N GLU A 1117 49.70 -15.36 -20.35
CA GLU A 1117 49.75 -16.82 -20.30
C GLU A 1117 50.14 -17.28 -18.89
N VAL A 1118 49.29 -18.11 -18.28
CA VAL A 1118 49.52 -18.70 -16.96
C VAL A 1118 49.30 -20.20 -17.10
N GLY A 1119 50.39 -20.97 -17.12
CA GLY A 1119 50.33 -22.40 -17.45
C GLY A 1119 49.99 -22.61 -18.93
N SER A 1120 48.91 -23.33 -19.22
CA SER A 1120 48.45 -23.61 -20.59
C SER A 1120 47.23 -22.78 -21.02
N SER A 1121 46.86 -21.73 -20.27
CA SER A 1121 45.69 -20.89 -20.56
C SER A 1121 46.00 -19.39 -20.38
N PHE A 1122 45.26 -18.56 -21.12
CA PHE A 1122 45.32 -17.10 -20.96
C PHE A 1122 44.42 -16.67 -19.82
N SER A 1123 45.01 -15.99 -18.83
CA SER A 1123 44.29 -15.46 -17.68
C SER A 1123 44.06 -13.96 -17.81
N VAL A 1124 42.89 -13.48 -17.41
CA VAL A 1124 42.49 -12.07 -17.48
C VAL A 1124 42.90 -11.31 -16.22
N PHE A 1125 43.47 -10.13 -16.39
CA PHE A 1125 43.88 -9.21 -15.32
C PHE A 1125 43.28 -7.82 -15.52
N CYS A 1126 42.99 -7.13 -14.41
CA CYS A 1126 42.63 -5.71 -14.45
C CYS A 1126 43.89 -4.84 -14.61
N ALA A 1127 43.71 -3.58 -15.00
CA ALA A 1127 44.82 -2.63 -15.19
C ALA A 1127 45.71 -2.47 -13.94
N TYR A 1128 45.11 -2.47 -12.75
CA TYR A 1128 45.83 -2.31 -11.48
C TYR A 1128 46.74 -3.49 -11.16
N CYS A 1129 46.24 -4.72 -11.27
CA CYS A 1129 47.04 -5.92 -11.00
C CYS A 1129 48.09 -6.17 -12.09
N ALA A 1130 47.80 -5.82 -13.35
CA ALA A 1130 48.78 -5.91 -14.43
C ALA A 1130 49.92 -4.90 -14.26
N ARG A 1131 49.63 -3.66 -13.84
CA ARG A 1131 50.63 -2.61 -13.58
C ARG A 1131 51.61 -2.97 -12.44
N GLN A 1132 51.21 -3.85 -11.52
CA GLN A 1132 52.08 -4.36 -10.46
C GLN A 1132 53.02 -5.48 -10.95
N GLN A 1133 52.84 -5.94 -12.19
CA GLN A 1133 53.65 -6.99 -12.83
C GLN A 1133 54.41 -6.42 -14.04
N ASN A 1134 55.22 -7.27 -14.68
CA ASN A 1134 55.92 -6.89 -15.91
C ASN A 1134 54.92 -6.73 -17.06
N MET A 1135 54.65 -5.48 -17.44
CA MET A 1135 53.68 -5.16 -18.50
C MET A 1135 54.05 -5.79 -19.84
N GLU A 1136 55.32 -6.03 -20.16
CA GLU A 1136 55.74 -6.59 -21.46
C GLU A 1136 55.04 -7.92 -21.79
N GLU A 1137 54.81 -8.76 -20.79
CA GLU A 1137 54.18 -10.09 -20.89
C GLU A 1137 52.66 -10.05 -21.16
N PHE A 1138 52.02 -8.88 -21.04
CA PHE A 1138 50.58 -8.73 -21.22
C PHE A 1138 50.19 -8.37 -22.65
N ILE A 1139 49.12 -8.99 -23.15
CA ILE A 1139 48.45 -8.63 -24.39
C ILE A 1139 47.18 -7.83 -24.04
N ALA A 1140 46.99 -6.67 -24.67
CA ALA A 1140 45.77 -5.88 -24.52
C ALA A 1140 44.73 -6.27 -25.58
N LEU A 1141 43.56 -6.71 -25.13
CA LEU A 1141 42.41 -7.08 -25.96
C LEU A 1141 41.23 -6.15 -25.67
N GLN A 1142 40.47 -5.78 -26.69
CA GLN A 1142 39.25 -4.98 -26.55
C GLN A 1142 38.04 -5.74 -27.09
N GLN A 1143 37.07 -6.00 -26.20
CA GLN A 1143 35.83 -6.72 -26.52
C GLN A 1143 34.79 -5.84 -27.22
N ILE A 1144 34.64 -4.60 -26.78
CA ILE A 1144 33.67 -3.65 -27.31
C ILE A 1144 34.43 -2.40 -27.74
N PRO A 1145 34.48 -2.08 -29.04
CA PRO A 1145 35.13 -0.87 -29.53
C PRO A 1145 34.57 0.38 -28.85
N THR A 1146 35.44 1.33 -28.51
CA THR A 1146 35.06 2.59 -27.85
C THR A 1146 34.01 3.35 -28.66
N ALA A 1147 34.11 3.31 -30.00
CA ALA A 1147 33.13 3.94 -30.90
C ALA A 1147 31.71 3.38 -30.73
N ASP A 1148 31.56 2.09 -30.45
CA ASP A 1148 30.24 1.48 -30.25
C ASP A 1148 29.67 1.81 -28.87
N LEU A 1149 30.53 1.92 -27.85
CA LEU A 1149 30.14 2.42 -26.53
C LEU A 1149 29.67 3.87 -26.61
N VAL A 1150 30.36 4.71 -27.38
CA VAL A 1150 29.93 6.10 -27.65
C VAL A 1150 28.55 6.14 -28.29
N LYS A 1151 28.29 5.33 -29.32
CA LYS A 1151 26.96 5.24 -29.94
C LYS A 1151 25.88 4.81 -28.94
N ILE A 1152 26.15 3.82 -28.10
CA ILE A 1152 25.18 3.37 -27.07
C ILE A 1152 24.94 4.49 -26.06
N TYR A 1153 26.01 5.17 -25.65
CA TYR A 1153 25.94 6.31 -24.74
C TYR A 1153 25.06 7.42 -25.33
N ASP A 1154 25.33 7.93 -26.52
CA ASP A 1154 24.55 9.04 -27.10
C ASP A 1154 23.10 8.66 -27.44
N ASN A 1155 22.84 7.38 -27.74
CA ASN A 1155 21.48 6.89 -28.01
C ASN A 1155 20.64 6.67 -26.73
N MET A 1156 21.25 6.66 -25.55
CA MET A 1156 20.54 6.46 -24.28
C MET A 1156 19.70 7.70 -23.93
N LYS A 1157 18.38 7.62 -24.19
CA LYS A 1157 17.44 8.73 -23.96
C LYS A 1157 16.44 8.43 -22.84
N TYR A 1158 16.12 9.46 -22.08
CA TYR A 1158 14.97 9.49 -21.18
C TYR A 1158 13.69 9.81 -21.98
N ILE A 1159 12.63 9.04 -21.77
CA ILE A 1159 11.34 9.24 -22.44
C ILE A 1159 10.34 9.77 -21.41
N SER A 1160 9.87 11.00 -21.60
CA SER A 1160 8.84 11.59 -20.76
C SER A 1160 7.51 10.85 -20.92
N PRO A 1161 6.74 10.61 -19.83
CA PRO A 1161 5.42 9.99 -19.89
C PRO A 1161 4.45 10.72 -20.85
N ALA A 1162 4.58 12.04 -21.00
CA ALA A 1162 3.75 12.84 -21.90
C ALA A 1162 3.95 12.47 -23.39
N THR A 1163 5.15 12.01 -23.77
CA THR A 1163 5.50 11.63 -25.14
C THR A 1163 4.95 10.25 -25.51
N LEU A 1164 4.68 9.39 -24.53
CA LEU A 1164 4.08 8.06 -24.72
C LEU A 1164 2.60 8.11 -25.13
N ASN A 1165 1.84 9.11 -24.70
CA ASN A 1165 0.42 9.25 -25.07
C ASN A 1165 0.21 9.56 -26.57
N ASN A 1166 1.23 10.08 -27.26
CA ASN A 1166 1.16 10.38 -28.71
C ASN A 1166 1.63 9.23 -29.61
N GLN A 1167 2.14 8.13 -29.03
CA GLN A 1167 2.50 6.94 -29.79
C GLN A 1167 1.69 5.74 -29.26
N LYS A 1168 0.49 5.54 -29.82
CA LYS A 1168 -0.19 4.24 -29.78
C LYS A 1168 0.66 3.22 -30.55
N GLN A 1169 1.69 2.69 -29.90
CA GLN A 1169 2.32 1.43 -30.27
C GLN A 1169 2.39 0.53 -29.04
N SER A 1170 1.89 -0.68 -29.25
CA SER A 1170 1.82 -1.78 -28.31
C SER A 1170 3.10 -1.93 -27.47
N PHE A 1171 2.99 -1.74 -26.17
CA PHE A 1171 3.99 -2.27 -25.23
C PHE A 1171 3.48 -3.59 -24.66
N THR A 1172 3.90 -4.68 -25.29
CA THR A 1172 4.19 -5.95 -24.61
C THR A 1172 5.66 -5.89 -24.16
N ALA A 1173 5.91 -5.89 -22.85
CA ALA A 1173 7.22 -6.17 -22.26
C ALA A 1173 7.07 -6.84 -20.89
#